data_AF-A0A7S3Q6C3-F1
#
_entry.id   AF-A0A7S3Q6C3-F1
#
_cell.length_a   1.000
_cell.length_b   1.000
_cell.length_c   1.000
_cell.angle_alpha   90.00
_cell.angle_beta   90.00
_cell.angle_gamma   90.00
#
_symmetry.space_group_name_H-M   'P 1'
#
loop_
_entity.id
_entity.type
_entity.pdbx_description
1 polymer ?
#
loop_
_entity_poly.entity_id
_entity_poly.type
_entity_poly.pdbx_seq_one_letter_code
_entity_poly.pdbx_strand_id
1 'polypeptide(L)'
;MDQHGLFRTDVTQPFGLGTKCAKTYVTRCLLGEEGTTYKYLGLRMFAHPWNIDIGNGTNTTNEGTSSDEGKEINTALKAISTLNQNLTGRTQTHLKGLEQTRQRRNYSSHPCIKGRAKYDVALINRMTNAPDLKKEPTMGKGKCSVSWHADSSLEHFSSIAVYHTIVSDEDIAKEEAASNEEEISRSTQKQANKNSLPVSNEATELATKWSIAMRVAHDSEGPGASRRGSNIDSSVITDSPSVAVSLPPQSAYYLLDDFNHHHQHSVLVNNDVASAGVRFASTHRLLREGHNVNFMLERCRVTCSQFHKKGPKLWRSEQLLLSNIESEWIRQFYIQGEGHKKNLWKYWEQPMCQLLNYWGQLEKRTKQVLDLLTNAAFARCGEHEKNKTNGEPPSKAERKQREKQKKALATVEDLIRRTAGGSNIDDPTEILYQPICVLLEERAKMRSLWTQRENEGVFKGMESEYWPLDVPFKFDHLDNAKSADKEVGISPLGGTSKQLTKICQELKMCARAFLSRDGNHLPAMKTVLVASQQADSTRSPEPLQSSSNDEKREGSVVKEKREKDKELLTKKIDEVKEPLAATQQTQETTKKTLKSEESKKTTEETPAIPLIKRPRTTESDHRKDLDWKGWKSVKIGLEMQNPWGRKLLDGTKAIETRAYDLPKSLIGKKIDILQSKGGKDCVSGLSNVMVGEEITNAVQPIGWAIFARVEVYRYKGKFIADEKKHCVEQSSNYGWNDDTNVIYGWVVSKCGRYGKKRKKAKVLLRRMRSLYEIQS
;
A
#
# COMPACT_ATOMS: atom_id res chain seq x y z
N MET A 1 -23.64 -10.14 -11.78
CA MET A 1 -22.30 -9.52 -11.97
C MET A 1 -21.88 -9.54 -13.43
N ASP A 2 -21.95 -10.71 -14.10
CA ASP A 2 -21.57 -10.84 -15.52
C ASP A 2 -22.46 -9.99 -16.44
N GLN A 3 -23.79 -10.09 -16.25
CA GLN A 3 -24.79 -9.27 -16.94
C GLN A 3 -24.59 -7.75 -16.79
N HIS A 4 -23.89 -7.29 -15.74
CA HIS A 4 -23.60 -5.86 -15.53
C HIS A 4 -22.20 -5.46 -16.03
N GLY A 5 -21.52 -6.30 -16.81
CA GLY A 5 -20.22 -5.97 -17.42
C GLY A 5 -19.08 -5.73 -16.42
N LEU A 6 -19.13 -6.35 -15.24
CA LEU A 6 -18.08 -6.16 -14.22
C LEU A 6 -16.80 -6.96 -14.48
N PHE A 7 -16.85 -8.00 -15.32
CA PHE A 7 -15.67 -8.77 -15.69
C PHE A 7 -14.98 -8.12 -16.87
N ARG A 8 -13.71 -7.73 -16.70
CA ARG A 8 -12.93 -7.05 -17.74
C ARG A 8 -11.67 -7.81 -18.07
N THR A 9 -11.20 -7.67 -19.31
CA THR A 9 -9.88 -8.17 -19.70
C THR A 9 -8.79 -7.30 -19.09
N ASP A 10 -7.80 -7.92 -18.44
CA ASP A 10 -6.67 -7.20 -17.88
C ASP A 10 -5.55 -7.06 -18.90
N VAL A 11 -4.99 -5.85 -19.03
CA VAL A 11 -3.77 -5.59 -19.80
C VAL A 11 -2.58 -5.51 -18.84
N THR A 12 -1.88 -6.63 -18.76
CA THR A 12 -0.76 -6.84 -17.83
C THR A 12 0.58 -6.53 -18.49
N GLN A 13 1.64 -6.44 -17.68
CA GLN A 13 3.02 -6.27 -18.12
C GLN A 13 3.93 -7.19 -17.27
N PRO A 14 3.91 -8.51 -17.52
CA PRO A 14 4.50 -9.53 -16.65
C PRO A 14 5.97 -9.33 -16.30
N PHE A 15 6.75 -8.78 -17.22
CA PHE A 15 8.19 -8.57 -17.07
C PHE A 15 8.57 -7.15 -16.61
N GLY A 16 7.58 -6.40 -16.11
CA GLY A 16 7.77 -5.06 -15.56
C GLY A 16 7.70 -3.94 -16.59
N LEU A 17 7.70 -2.70 -16.08
CA LEU A 17 7.52 -1.49 -16.88
C LEU A 17 8.60 -1.35 -17.96
N GLY A 18 8.17 -1.14 -19.21
CA GLY A 18 9.04 -1.08 -20.39
C GLY A 18 9.13 -2.39 -21.19
N THR A 19 8.44 -3.45 -20.75
CA THR A 19 8.32 -4.71 -21.49
C THR A 19 7.00 -4.82 -22.24
N LYS A 20 6.82 -5.82 -23.10
CA LYS A 20 5.57 -6.00 -23.85
C LYS A 20 4.38 -6.23 -22.92
N CYS A 21 3.27 -5.58 -23.23
CA CYS A 21 2.00 -5.83 -22.57
C CYS A 21 1.37 -7.13 -23.06
N ALA A 22 0.52 -7.74 -22.22
CA ALA A 22 -0.20 -8.96 -22.55
C ALA A 22 -1.64 -8.89 -22.01
N LYS A 23 -2.60 -9.26 -22.86
CA LYS A 23 -3.99 -9.48 -22.45
C LYS A 23 -4.09 -10.79 -21.68
N THR A 24 -4.93 -10.81 -20.66
CA THR A 24 -5.30 -12.06 -20.02
C THR A 24 -6.42 -12.75 -20.79
N TYR A 25 -6.36 -14.07 -20.94
CA TYR A 25 -7.48 -14.86 -21.48
C TYR A 25 -8.68 -14.90 -20.54
N VAL A 26 -8.44 -14.61 -19.26
CA VAL A 26 -9.44 -14.56 -18.20
C VAL A 26 -9.90 -13.12 -18.03
N THR A 27 -11.21 -12.92 -17.98
CA THR A 27 -11.81 -11.65 -17.55
C THR A 27 -12.03 -11.67 -16.05
N ARG A 28 -11.77 -10.55 -15.37
CA ARG A 28 -11.76 -10.50 -13.90
C ARG A 28 -12.55 -9.32 -13.34
N CYS A 29 -12.99 -9.51 -12.10
CA CYS A 29 -13.57 -8.47 -11.25
C CYS A 29 -12.91 -8.59 -9.86
N LEU A 30 -12.46 -7.46 -9.30
CA LEU A 30 -11.88 -7.42 -7.95
C LEU A 30 -12.89 -6.85 -6.97
N LEU A 31 -13.14 -7.57 -5.88
CA LEU A 31 -13.93 -7.10 -4.73
C LEU A 31 -13.04 -7.03 -3.49
N GLY A 32 -13.32 -6.09 -2.60
CA GLY A 32 -12.52 -5.87 -1.39
C GLY A 32 -13.12 -4.83 -0.46
N GLU A 33 -12.40 -4.56 0.63
CA GLU A 33 -12.70 -3.40 1.48
C GLU A 33 -12.56 -2.11 0.66
N GLU A 34 -13.28 -1.06 1.04
CA GLU A 34 -13.23 0.23 0.35
C GLU A 34 -11.78 0.74 0.21
N GLY A 35 -11.43 1.18 -1.00
CA GLY A 35 -10.09 1.67 -1.30
C GLY A 35 -9.03 0.57 -1.49
N THR A 36 -9.42 -0.71 -1.57
CA THR A 36 -8.47 -1.82 -1.74
C THR A 36 -8.08 -2.06 -3.20
N THR A 37 -6.85 -2.46 -3.43
CA THR A 37 -6.27 -2.76 -4.74
C THR A 37 -5.49 -4.06 -4.70
N TYR A 38 -5.42 -4.76 -5.83
CA TYR A 38 -4.60 -5.97 -5.96
C TYR A 38 -3.58 -5.78 -7.08
N LYS A 39 -2.29 -6.02 -6.80
CA LYS A 39 -1.23 -5.89 -7.81
C LYS A 39 -0.75 -7.27 -8.24
N TYR A 40 -0.75 -7.50 -9.54
CA TYR A 40 -0.18 -8.71 -10.14
C TYR A 40 0.31 -8.38 -11.56
N LEU A 41 1.40 -9.03 -11.99
CA LEU A 41 1.96 -8.90 -13.35
C LEU A 41 2.05 -7.44 -13.86
N GLY A 42 2.51 -6.51 -13.03
CA GLY A 42 2.69 -5.10 -13.41
C GLY A 42 1.41 -4.26 -13.51
N LEU A 43 0.24 -4.83 -13.23
CA LEU A 43 -1.06 -4.14 -13.17
C LEU A 43 -1.55 -4.03 -11.72
N ARG A 44 -2.08 -2.86 -11.34
CA ARG A 44 -2.84 -2.68 -10.09
C ARG A 44 -4.34 -2.61 -10.41
N MET A 45 -5.07 -3.65 -10.01
CA MET A 45 -6.53 -3.70 -10.07
C MET A 45 -7.14 -2.94 -8.90
N PHE A 46 -8.28 -2.28 -9.14
CA PHE A 46 -9.03 -1.51 -8.14
C PHE A 46 -10.31 -2.25 -7.78
N ALA A 47 -10.64 -2.32 -6.49
CA ALA A 47 -11.73 -3.14 -6.02
C ALA A 47 -13.08 -2.40 -6.04
N HIS A 48 -14.13 -3.13 -6.39
CA HIS A 48 -15.49 -2.81 -5.93
C HIS A 48 -15.58 -3.08 -4.42
N PRO A 49 -16.25 -2.23 -3.64
CA PRO A 49 -16.46 -2.51 -2.22
C PRO A 49 -17.39 -3.72 -2.03
N TRP A 50 -17.14 -4.51 -0.98
CA TRP A 50 -17.97 -5.68 -0.60
C TRP A 50 -19.45 -5.33 -0.44
N ASN A 51 -19.71 -4.20 0.21
CA ASN A 51 -21.04 -3.68 0.50
C ASN A 51 -21.13 -2.27 -0.07
N ILE A 52 -22.22 -2.02 -0.80
CA ILE A 52 -22.60 -0.67 -1.21
C ILE A 52 -23.67 -0.25 -0.21
N ASP A 53 -23.36 0.73 0.64
CA ASP A 53 -24.40 1.43 1.39
C ASP A 53 -25.24 2.21 0.36
N ILE A 54 -26.46 1.74 0.13
CA ILE A 54 -27.48 2.56 -0.52
C ILE A 54 -27.85 3.59 0.55
N GLY A 55 -27.16 4.73 0.55
CA GLY A 55 -27.40 5.74 1.57
C GLY A 55 -28.87 6.13 1.61
N ASN A 56 -29.46 6.08 2.82
CA ASN A 56 -30.40 7.11 3.23
C ASN A 56 -29.63 8.43 3.19
N GLY A 57 -29.63 9.08 2.03
CA GLY A 57 -28.93 10.34 1.81
C GLY A 57 -29.53 11.45 2.68
N THR A 58 -28.72 12.04 3.55
CA THR A 58 -28.98 13.41 4.01
C THR A 58 -28.68 14.37 2.85
N ASN A 59 -29.74 14.97 2.32
CA ASN A 59 -29.79 16.21 1.54
C ASN A 59 -28.82 16.36 0.37
N THR A 60 -29.23 15.87 -0.79
CA THR A 60 -29.23 16.70 -2.02
C THR A 60 -30.45 16.30 -2.85
N THR A 61 -31.24 17.30 -3.20
CA THR A 61 -32.44 17.19 -4.03
C THR A 61 -32.10 16.58 -5.37
N ASN A 62 -32.51 15.33 -5.59
CA ASN A 62 -33.01 14.81 -6.86
C ASN A 62 -33.66 13.45 -6.57
N GLU A 63 -34.98 13.39 -6.74
CA GLU A 63 -35.77 12.17 -6.74
C GLU A 63 -35.25 11.25 -7.86
N GLY A 64 -34.44 10.26 -7.49
CA GLY A 64 -34.02 9.18 -8.37
C GLY A 64 -34.44 7.86 -7.76
N THR A 65 -35.47 7.25 -8.32
CA THR A 65 -35.87 5.87 -8.08
C THR A 65 -34.63 4.97 -8.03
N SER A 66 -34.43 4.20 -6.95
CA SER A 66 -33.40 3.17 -6.94
C SER A 66 -33.76 2.13 -8.01
N SER A 67 -33.08 2.17 -9.17
CA SER A 67 -33.33 1.23 -10.26
C SER A 67 -33.17 -0.20 -9.77
N ASP A 68 -34.01 -1.12 -10.28
CA ASP A 68 -33.96 -2.53 -9.87
C ASP A 68 -32.59 -3.17 -10.20
N GLU A 69 -31.95 -2.74 -11.30
CA GLU A 69 -30.56 -3.09 -11.65
C GLU A 69 -29.54 -2.78 -10.54
N GLY A 70 -29.70 -1.65 -9.84
CA GLY A 70 -28.81 -1.25 -8.74
C GLY A 70 -28.94 -2.16 -7.51
N LYS A 71 -30.13 -2.72 -7.29
CA LYS A 71 -30.40 -3.68 -6.21
C LYS A 71 -29.83 -5.06 -6.53
N GLU A 72 -29.95 -5.50 -7.78
CA GLU A 72 -29.41 -6.79 -8.25
C GLU A 72 -27.89 -6.86 -8.10
N ILE A 73 -27.18 -5.83 -8.59
CA ILE A 73 -25.72 -5.82 -8.45
C ILE A 73 -25.29 -5.77 -6.99
N ASN A 74 -25.97 -4.99 -6.15
CA ASN A 74 -25.69 -4.92 -4.71
C ASN A 74 -25.87 -6.29 -4.04
N THR A 75 -26.94 -6.99 -4.39
CA THR A 75 -27.22 -8.35 -3.91
C THR A 75 -26.11 -9.31 -4.31
N ALA A 76 -25.62 -9.23 -5.55
CA ALA A 76 -24.52 -10.06 -6.02
C ALA A 76 -23.19 -9.78 -5.27
N LEU A 77 -22.84 -8.50 -5.04
CA LEU A 77 -21.63 -8.14 -4.27
C LEU A 77 -21.73 -8.62 -2.82
N LYS A 78 -22.90 -8.47 -2.18
CA LYS A 78 -23.18 -8.99 -0.84
C LYS A 78 -23.05 -10.51 -0.77
N ALA A 79 -23.50 -11.24 -1.79
CA ALA A 79 -23.35 -12.68 -1.85
C ALA A 79 -21.87 -13.10 -1.83
N ILE A 80 -20.99 -12.40 -2.55
CA ILE A 80 -19.54 -12.65 -2.50
C ILE A 80 -18.95 -12.26 -1.13
N SER A 81 -19.44 -11.20 -0.49
CA SER A 81 -19.06 -10.83 0.88
C SER A 81 -19.41 -11.95 1.88
N THR A 82 -20.62 -12.51 1.80
CA THR A 82 -21.04 -13.66 2.61
C THR A 82 -20.18 -14.89 2.31
N LEU A 83 -19.89 -15.15 1.03
CA LEU A 83 -18.98 -16.23 0.63
C LEU A 83 -17.58 -16.04 1.25
N ASN A 84 -17.04 -14.82 1.26
CA ASN A 84 -15.75 -14.50 1.88
C ASN A 84 -15.72 -14.85 3.38
N GLN A 85 -16.80 -14.53 4.11
CA GLN A 85 -16.95 -14.84 5.53
C GLN A 85 -17.01 -16.36 5.77
N ASN A 86 -17.79 -17.07 4.97
CA ASN A 86 -17.92 -18.53 5.06
C ASN A 86 -16.59 -19.25 4.77
N LEU A 87 -15.90 -18.85 3.70
CA LEU A 87 -14.59 -19.41 3.34
C LEU A 87 -13.52 -19.08 4.37
N THR A 88 -13.56 -17.87 4.98
CA THR A 88 -12.70 -17.52 6.12
C THR A 88 -12.90 -18.50 7.27
N GLY A 89 -14.16 -18.75 7.67
CA GLY A 89 -14.48 -19.70 8.74
C GLY A 89 -14.03 -21.13 8.43
N ARG A 90 -14.29 -21.62 7.21
CA ARG A 90 -13.86 -22.95 6.76
C ARG A 90 -12.33 -23.09 6.74
N THR A 91 -11.62 -22.08 6.23
CA THR A 91 -10.15 -22.07 6.22
C THR A 91 -9.57 -22.14 7.62
N GLN A 92 -10.13 -21.41 8.59
CA GLN A 92 -9.70 -21.48 9.99
C GLN A 92 -9.85 -22.91 10.56
N THR A 93 -10.91 -23.62 10.20
CA THR A 93 -11.11 -25.02 10.58
C THR A 93 -10.07 -25.93 9.93
N HIS A 94 -9.79 -25.76 8.63
CA HIS A 94 -8.75 -26.51 7.94
C HIS A 94 -7.36 -26.30 8.54
N LEU A 95 -6.99 -25.06 8.87
CA LEU A 95 -5.72 -24.74 9.52
C LEU A 95 -5.60 -25.35 10.92
N LYS A 96 -6.69 -25.40 11.70
CA LYS A 96 -6.71 -26.12 12.99
C LYS A 96 -6.47 -27.62 12.81
N GLY A 97 -7.10 -28.25 11.82
CA GLY A 97 -6.90 -29.66 11.51
C GLY A 97 -5.47 -29.97 11.01
N LEU A 98 -4.90 -29.08 10.20
CA LEU A 98 -3.52 -29.17 9.74
C LEU A 98 -2.53 -29.12 10.92
N GLU A 99 -2.72 -28.17 11.84
CA GLU A 99 -1.91 -28.04 13.05
C GLU A 99 -1.99 -29.29 13.94
N GLN A 100 -3.20 -29.84 14.16
CA GLN A 100 -3.37 -31.08 14.91
C GLN A 100 -2.62 -32.26 14.25
N THR A 101 -2.64 -32.33 12.92
CA THR A 101 -1.93 -33.37 12.16
C THR A 101 -0.42 -33.22 12.29
N ARG A 102 0.11 -32.00 12.21
CA ARG A 102 1.54 -31.71 12.42
C ARG A 102 2.01 -32.10 13.82
N GLN A 103 1.20 -31.82 14.84
CA GLN A 103 1.48 -32.20 16.24
C GLN A 103 1.52 -33.72 16.42
N ARG A 104 0.56 -34.46 15.82
CA ARG A 104 0.56 -35.94 15.86
C ARG A 104 1.78 -36.56 15.20
N ARG A 105 2.33 -35.92 14.17
CA ARG A 105 3.50 -36.40 13.42
C ARG A 105 4.85 -36.04 14.07
N ASN A 106 4.85 -35.50 15.30
CA ASN A 106 6.06 -35.14 16.04
C ASN A 106 6.99 -34.15 15.32
N TYR A 107 6.46 -33.29 14.44
CA TYR A 107 7.19 -32.15 13.84
C TYR A 107 7.49 -31.01 14.85
N SER A 108 7.38 -31.31 16.15
CA SER A 108 7.28 -30.40 17.30
C SER A 108 8.57 -29.66 17.68
N SER A 109 9.69 -29.88 16.99
CA SER A 109 10.99 -29.32 17.37
C SER A 109 11.22 -27.88 16.89
N HIS A 110 10.41 -27.38 15.95
CA HIS A 110 10.55 -26.04 15.38
C HIS A 110 9.25 -25.22 15.53
N PRO A 111 9.32 -23.88 15.69
CA PRO A 111 8.13 -23.04 15.71
C PRO A 111 7.37 -23.18 14.38
N CYS A 112 6.28 -23.93 14.37
CA CYS A 112 5.40 -24.06 13.22
C CYS A 112 4.79 -22.69 12.92
N ILE A 113 5.11 -22.12 11.76
CA ILE A 113 4.45 -20.91 11.28
C ILE A 113 2.99 -21.26 11.02
N LYS A 114 2.08 -20.43 11.55
CA LYS A 114 0.64 -20.68 11.44
C LYS A 114 0.07 -19.90 10.27
N GLY A 115 -0.59 -20.63 9.38
CA GLY A 115 -1.31 -20.04 8.27
C GLY A 115 -2.36 -19.02 8.72
N ARG A 116 -2.65 -18.04 7.85
CA ARG A 116 -3.66 -17.00 8.09
C ARG A 116 -4.85 -17.15 7.15
N ALA A 117 -6.05 -16.86 7.65
CA ALA A 117 -7.31 -17.09 6.94
C ALA A 117 -8.20 -15.82 6.80
N LYS A 118 -7.69 -14.65 7.18
CA LYS A 118 -8.48 -13.40 7.13
C LYS A 118 -8.36 -12.80 5.73
N TYR A 119 -9.36 -12.98 4.89
CA TYR A 119 -9.33 -12.50 3.50
C TYR A 119 -9.84 -11.06 3.39
N ASP A 120 -9.06 -10.21 2.71
CA ASP A 120 -9.37 -8.79 2.51
C ASP A 120 -9.90 -8.49 1.10
N VAL A 121 -9.70 -9.43 0.15
CA VAL A 121 -10.18 -9.32 -1.24
C VAL A 121 -10.68 -10.65 -1.81
N ALA A 122 -11.52 -10.56 -2.84
CA ALA A 122 -11.88 -11.65 -3.74
C ALA A 122 -11.59 -11.23 -5.18
N LEU A 123 -10.69 -11.96 -5.84
CA LEU A 123 -10.48 -11.84 -7.28
C LEU A 123 -11.34 -12.89 -7.97
N ILE A 124 -12.38 -12.44 -8.67
CA ILE A 124 -13.35 -13.29 -9.34
C ILE A 124 -12.95 -13.42 -10.80
N ASN A 125 -12.79 -14.65 -11.25
CA ASN A 125 -12.35 -15.01 -12.59
C ASN A 125 -13.53 -15.58 -13.37
N ARG A 126 -13.72 -15.12 -14.61
CA ARG A 126 -14.61 -15.72 -15.60
C ARG A 126 -13.74 -16.25 -16.75
N MET A 127 -13.88 -17.55 -17.03
CA MET A 127 -13.01 -18.29 -17.93
C MET A 127 -13.84 -19.06 -18.96
N THR A 128 -13.45 -18.95 -20.23
CA THR A 128 -14.01 -19.69 -21.36
C THR A 128 -12.92 -20.51 -22.04
N ASN A 129 -13.29 -21.49 -22.86
CA ASN A 129 -12.36 -22.15 -23.76
C ASN A 129 -12.08 -21.24 -24.97
N ALA A 130 -11.00 -20.45 -24.92
CA ALA A 130 -10.57 -19.63 -26.04
C ALA A 130 -9.69 -20.43 -27.01
N PRO A 131 -9.80 -20.20 -28.34
CA PRO A 131 -9.05 -20.97 -29.33
C PRO A 131 -7.53 -20.78 -29.20
N ASP A 132 -7.09 -19.62 -28.74
CA ASP A 132 -5.71 -19.18 -28.60
C ASP A 132 -5.09 -19.47 -27.21
N LEU A 133 -5.78 -20.24 -26.37
CA LEU A 133 -5.20 -20.73 -25.10
C LEU A 133 -3.94 -21.57 -25.37
N LYS A 134 -2.90 -21.33 -24.57
CA LYS A 134 -1.62 -22.02 -24.69
C LYS A 134 -1.75 -23.48 -24.23
N LYS A 135 -1.10 -24.41 -24.93
CA LYS A 135 -0.99 -25.80 -24.46
C LYS A 135 -0.27 -25.86 -23.11
N GLU A 136 -0.73 -26.76 -22.26
CA GLU A 136 -0.05 -27.02 -21.00
C GLU A 136 1.34 -27.67 -21.29
N PRO A 137 2.44 -27.14 -20.71
CA PRO A 137 3.79 -27.51 -21.12
C PRO A 137 4.37 -28.82 -20.53
N THR A 138 3.80 -29.39 -19.47
CA THR A 138 4.49 -30.44 -18.66
C THR A 138 3.77 -31.79 -18.58
N MET A 139 2.45 -31.82 -18.55
CA MET A 139 1.59 -33.01 -18.43
C MET A 139 1.03 -33.48 -19.79
N GLY A 140 1.24 -32.71 -20.86
CA GLY A 140 0.92 -33.12 -22.23
C GLY A 140 -0.58 -33.20 -22.57
N LYS A 141 -1.46 -32.65 -21.72
CA LYS A 141 -2.93 -32.63 -21.93
C LYS A 141 -3.52 -31.28 -21.56
N GLY A 142 -4.47 -30.81 -22.37
CA GLY A 142 -5.24 -29.59 -22.13
C GLY A 142 -4.56 -28.27 -22.50
N LYS A 143 -5.29 -27.18 -22.31
CA LYS A 143 -4.83 -25.80 -22.53
C LYS A 143 -4.93 -25.00 -21.24
N CYS A 144 -3.97 -24.12 -20.98
CA CYS A 144 -3.96 -23.24 -19.82
C CYS A 144 -4.90 -22.04 -20.03
N SER A 145 -6.01 -22.01 -19.32
CA SER A 145 -6.80 -20.77 -19.13
C SER A 145 -6.04 -19.78 -18.24
N VAL A 146 -5.35 -20.31 -17.22
CA VAL A 146 -4.35 -19.57 -16.43
C VAL A 146 -3.09 -20.41 -16.36
N SER A 147 -1.98 -19.91 -16.89
CA SER A 147 -0.68 -20.60 -16.88
C SER A 147 -0.14 -20.81 -15.46
N TRP A 148 0.89 -21.66 -15.34
CA TRP A 148 1.59 -21.93 -14.08
C TRP A 148 2.07 -20.65 -13.39
N HIS A 149 1.65 -20.45 -12.14
CA HIS A 149 2.03 -19.30 -11.33
C HIS A 149 1.90 -19.60 -9.83
N ALA A 150 2.47 -18.71 -9.03
CA ALA A 150 2.13 -18.52 -7.63
C ALA A 150 1.47 -17.16 -7.46
N ASP A 151 0.56 -17.04 -6.50
CA ASP A 151 -0.19 -15.81 -6.28
C ASP A 151 0.70 -14.74 -5.63
N SER A 152 0.88 -13.61 -6.33
CA SER A 152 1.71 -12.49 -5.87
C SER A 152 0.99 -11.56 -4.89
N SER A 153 1.75 -10.73 -4.17
CA SER A 153 1.28 -9.67 -3.27
C SER A 153 0.50 -10.14 -2.02
N LEU A 154 0.59 -11.44 -1.70
CA LEU A 154 -0.10 -12.03 -0.56
C LEU A 154 0.74 -11.99 0.72
N GLU A 155 0.10 -11.81 1.87
CA GLU A 155 0.79 -11.93 3.16
C GLU A 155 1.48 -13.28 3.28
N HIS A 156 2.68 -13.29 3.84
CA HIS A 156 3.42 -14.53 4.00
C HIS A 156 2.61 -15.51 4.86
N PHE A 157 2.56 -16.76 4.37
CA PHE A 157 1.81 -17.84 5.01
C PHE A 157 0.29 -17.59 5.08
N SER A 158 -0.23 -16.64 4.28
CA SER A 158 -1.66 -16.54 4.12
C SER A 158 -2.18 -17.66 3.24
N SER A 159 -3.33 -18.21 3.62
CA SER A 159 -4.04 -19.19 2.82
C SER A 159 -4.76 -18.51 1.66
N ILE A 160 -5.17 -19.29 0.67
CA ILE A 160 -6.05 -18.88 -0.42
C ILE A 160 -7.23 -19.84 -0.40
N ALA A 161 -8.45 -19.31 -0.46
CA ALA A 161 -9.65 -20.11 -0.63
C ALA A 161 -10.27 -19.80 -1.99
N VAL A 162 -10.65 -20.84 -2.72
CA VAL A 162 -11.25 -20.68 -4.04
C VAL A 162 -12.56 -21.44 -4.08
N TYR A 163 -13.65 -20.70 -4.32
CA TYR A 163 -14.94 -21.28 -4.68
C TYR A 163 -15.09 -21.19 -6.19
N HIS A 164 -15.56 -22.26 -6.84
CA HIS A 164 -15.81 -22.24 -8.26
C HIS A 164 -17.12 -22.90 -8.64
N THR A 165 -17.66 -22.47 -9.78
CA THR A 165 -18.80 -23.11 -10.44
C THR A 165 -18.56 -23.12 -11.95
N ILE A 166 -19.29 -23.98 -12.66
CA ILE A 166 -19.25 -24.06 -14.12
C ILE A 166 -20.70 -23.97 -14.58
N VAL A 167 -20.97 -23.07 -15.50
CA VAL A 167 -22.27 -22.89 -16.14
C VAL A 167 -22.17 -23.47 -17.55
N SER A 168 -23.11 -24.32 -17.94
CA SER A 168 -23.10 -24.93 -19.28
C SER A 168 -23.49 -23.88 -20.34
N ASP A 169 -23.08 -24.11 -21.59
CA ASP A 169 -23.46 -23.22 -22.69
C ASP A 169 -24.99 -23.22 -22.91
N GLU A 170 -25.66 -24.33 -22.62
CA GLU A 170 -27.13 -24.43 -22.68
C GLU A 170 -27.82 -23.62 -21.59
N ASP A 171 -27.30 -23.60 -20.37
CA ASP A 171 -27.86 -22.82 -19.28
C ASP A 171 -27.70 -21.32 -19.53
N ILE A 172 -26.57 -20.92 -20.12
CA ILE A 172 -26.36 -19.54 -20.57
C ILE A 172 -27.39 -19.17 -21.65
N ALA A 173 -27.57 -20.02 -22.66
CA ALA A 173 -28.56 -19.78 -23.71
C ALA A 173 -30.00 -19.69 -23.18
N LYS A 174 -30.34 -20.49 -22.16
CA LYS A 174 -31.65 -20.43 -21.48
C LYS A 174 -31.83 -19.14 -20.68
N GLU A 175 -30.80 -18.69 -19.96
CA GLU A 175 -30.84 -17.40 -19.24
C GLU A 175 -30.91 -16.20 -20.20
N GLU A 176 -30.19 -16.25 -21.32
CA GLU A 176 -30.26 -15.23 -22.38
C GLU A 176 -31.63 -15.20 -23.07
N ALA A 177 -32.24 -16.36 -23.32
CA ALA A 177 -33.60 -16.44 -23.86
C ALA A 177 -34.65 -15.93 -22.86
N ALA A 178 -34.53 -16.30 -21.59
CA ALA A 178 -35.46 -15.88 -20.54
C ALA A 178 -35.38 -14.37 -20.26
N SER A 179 -34.19 -13.77 -20.28
CA SER A 179 -34.03 -12.31 -20.14
C SER A 179 -34.62 -11.52 -21.31
N ASN A 180 -34.63 -12.08 -22.52
CA ASN A 180 -35.32 -11.49 -23.68
C ASN A 180 -36.85 -11.67 -23.62
N GLU A 181 -37.35 -12.74 -22.99
CA GLU A 181 -38.80 -12.97 -22.79
C GLU A 181 -39.38 -12.18 -21.60
N GLU A 182 -38.60 -11.91 -20.56
CA GLU A 182 -39.01 -11.11 -19.40
C GLU A 182 -39.25 -9.62 -19.73
N GLU A 183 -38.80 -9.14 -20.89
CA GLU A 183 -39.18 -7.81 -21.43
C GLU A 183 -40.66 -7.76 -21.91
N ILE A 184 -41.31 -8.92 -22.09
CA ILE A 184 -42.68 -9.04 -22.64
C ILE A 184 -43.74 -9.47 -21.60
N SER A 185 -43.38 -10.00 -20.43
CA SER A 185 -44.41 -10.36 -19.43
C SER A 185 -43.97 -10.22 -17.97
N ARG A 186 -44.24 -9.07 -17.37
CA ARG A 186 -44.29 -8.93 -15.90
C ARG A 186 -45.65 -9.40 -15.37
N SER A 187 -45.74 -10.65 -14.92
CA SER A 187 -46.58 -10.96 -13.75
C SER A 187 -46.22 -12.31 -13.12
N THR A 188 -46.01 -12.26 -11.80
CA THR A 188 -46.07 -13.38 -10.82
C THR A 188 -44.85 -14.30 -10.67
N GLN A 189 -43.89 -13.89 -9.81
CA GLN A 189 -42.87 -14.81 -9.27
C GLN A 189 -43.38 -15.52 -8.00
N LYS A 190 -43.42 -16.86 -8.05
CA LYS A 190 -43.42 -17.74 -6.86
C LYS A 190 -41.99 -18.20 -6.60
N GLN A 191 -41.50 -17.93 -5.38
CA GLN A 191 -40.25 -18.48 -4.86
C GLN A 191 -40.35 -20.01 -4.71
N ALA A 192 -39.41 -20.74 -5.32
CA ALA A 192 -39.16 -22.14 -5.02
C ALA A 192 -37.77 -22.31 -4.42
N ASN A 193 -37.74 -22.66 -3.14
CA ASN A 193 -36.57 -23.19 -2.44
C ASN A 193 -36.14 -24.51 -3.08
N LYS A 194 -34.90 -24.61 -3.57
CA LYS A 194 -34.23 -25.90 -3.87
C LYS A 194 -32.98 -26.01 -3.01
N ASN A 195 -33.14 -26.63 -1.84
CA ASN A 195 -32.03 -27.20 -1.08
C ASN A 195 -31.75 -28.62 -1.57
N SER A 196 -30.46 -28.90 -1.81
CA SER A 196 -29.82 -30.21 -1.96
C SER A 196 -30.45 -31.18 -2.98
N LEU A 197 -29.93 -31.16 -4.21
CA LEU A 197 -30.07 -32.23 -5.19
C LEU A 197 -28.76 -33.05 -5.26
N PRO A 198 -28.84 -34.37 -5.50
CA PRO A 198 -27.66 -35.17 -5.82
C PRO A 198 -26.99 -34.66 -7.10
N VAL A 199 -25.67 -34.74 -7.17
CA VAL A 199 -24.89 -34.31 -8.36
C VAL A 199 -25.41 -35.09 -9.57
N SER A 200 -26.02 -34.39 -10.54
CA SER A 200 -26.51 -35.00 -11.77
C SER A 200 -25.34 -35.56 -12.60
N ASN A 201 -25.60 -36.54 -13.46
CA ASN A 201 -24.61 -37.07 -14.40
C ASN A 201 -23.99 -35.95 -15.26
N GLU A 202 -24.79 -34.96 -15.64
CA GLU A 202 -24.36 -33.77 -16.41
C GLU A 202 -23.36 -32.89 -15.64
N ALA A 203 -23.59 -32.64 -14.34
CA ALA A 203 -22.67 -31.86 -13.52
C ALA A 203 -21.32 -32.56 -13.33
N THR A 204 -21.33 -33.90 -13.30
CA THR A 204 -20.13 -34.73 -13.24
C THR A 204 -19.35 -34.67 -14.56
N GLU A 205 -20.03 -34.71 -15.70
CA GLU A 205 -19.39 -34.59 -17.01
C GLU A 205 -18.78 -33.20 -17.20
N LEU A 206 -19.51 -32.13 -16.88
CA LEU A 206 -19.04 -30.75 -17.00
C LEU A 206 -17.81 -30.49 -16.11
N ALA A 207 -17.74 -31.12 -14.93
CA ALA A 207 -16.58 -31.05 -14.04
C ALA A 207 -15.30 -31.56 -14.71
N THR A 208 -15.38 -32.59 -15.55
CA THR A 208 -14.21 -33.19 -16.21
C THR A 208 -13.59 -32.27 -17.28
N LYS A 209 -14.31 -31.23 -17.72
CA LYS A 209 -13.83 -30.28 -18.73
C LYS A 209 -12.83 -29.26 -18.19
N TRP A 210 -12.78 -29.10 -16.86
CA TRP A 210 -11.86 -28.18 -16.19
C TRP A 210 -11.04 -28.88 -15.12
N SER A 211 -9.78 -28.51 -14.99
CA SER A 211 -8.94 -28.98 -13.90
C SER A 211 -8.12 -27.87 -13.27
N ILE A 212 -7.82 -28.03 -11.99
CA ILE A 212 -6.80 -27.27 -11.29
C ILE A 212 -5.55 -28.15 -11.25
N ALA A 213 -4.47 -27.65 -11.83
CA ALA A 213 -3.18 -28.31 -11.84
C ALA A 213 -2.24 -27.71 -10.79
N MET A 214 -1.43 -28.54 -10.16
CA MET A 214 -0.52 -28.19 -9.06
C MET A 214 0.81 -28.90 -9.28
N ARG A 215 1.92 -28.18 -9.08
CA ARG A 215 3.28 -28.73 -9.17
C ARG A 215 4.17 -28.16 -8.07
N VAL A 216 5.17 -28.93 -7.64
CA VAL A 216 6.15 -28.48 -6.66
C VAL A 216 7.11 -27.52 -7.34
N ALA A 217 7.27 -26.34 -6.76
CA ALA A 217 8.21 -25.33 -7.22
C ALA A 217 8.64 -24.49 -6.01
N HIS A 218 9.84 -24.76 -5.50
CA HIS A 218 10.33 -24.09 -4.29
C HIS A 218 10.50 -22.59 -4.53
N ASP A 219 10.34 -21.79 -3.48
CA ASP A 219 10.54 -20.34 -3.52
C ASP A 219 9.81 -19.62 -4.68
N SER A 220 8.67 -20.17 -5.09
CA SER A 220 7.81 -19.57 -6.12
C SER A 220 7.29 -18.21 -5.69
N GLU A 221 7.03 -18.08 -4.39
CA GLU A 221 6.68 -16.86 -3.69
C GLU A 221 7.23 -16.93 -2.25
N GLY A 222 7.12 -15.84 -1.50
CA GLY A 222 7.51 -15.85 -0.09
C GLY A 222 8.88 -15.22 0.20
N PRO A 223 9.40 -15.36 1.45
CA PRO A 223 10.64 -14.70 1.86
C PRO A 223 11.90 -15.21 1.15
N GLY A 224 11.87 -16.47 0.69
CA GLY A 224 12.95 -17.11 -0.06
C GLY A 224 12.96 -16.81 -1.56
N ALA A 225 11.86 -16.27 -2.11
CA ALA A 225 11.74 -15.97 -3.53
C ALA A 225 12.73 -14.87 -3.96
N SER A 226 13.47 -15.10 -5.05
CA SER A 226 14.39 -14.12 -5.61
C SER A 226 13.61 -12.90 -6.13
N ARG A 227 13.95 -11.71 -5.63
CA ARG A 227 13.26 -10.44 -5.94
C ARG A 227 13.40 -9.96 -7.40
N ARG A 228 14.10 -10.70 -8.26
CA ARG A 228 14.42 -10.27 -9.63
C ARG A 228 13.94 -11.28 -10.66
N GLY A 229 12.67 -11.20 -11.06
CA GLY A 229 12.14 -11.76 -12.31
C GLY A 229 12.75 -13.10 -12.74
N SER A 230 13.08 -13.96 -11.77
CA SER A 230 13.91 -15.13 -12.01
C SER A 230 13.05 -16.11 -12.75
N ASN A 231 13.64 -16.76 -13.75
CA ASN A 231 12.99 -17.77 -14.55
C ASN A 231 12.27 -18.76 -13.62
N ILE A 232 10.95 -18.61 -13.47
CA ILE A 232 10.18 -19.31 -12.42
C ILE A 232 10.26 -20.83 -12.66
N ASP A 233 10.55 -21.22 -13.90
CA ASP A 233 10.82 -22.60 -14.29
C ASP A 233 12.10 -23.19 -13.65
N SER A 234 13.07 -22.36 -13.24
CA SER A 234 14.29 -22.84 -12.57
C SER A 234 14.04 -23.36 -11.15
N SER A 235 12.92 -23.02 -10.53
CA SER A 235 12.57 -23.48 -9.18
C SER A 235 11.61 -24.68 -9.18
N VAL A 236 11.19 -25.13 -10.36
CA VAL A 236 10.29 -26.27 -10.56
C VAL A 236 11.03 -27.57 -10.26
N ILE A 237 10.40 -28.42 -9.45
CA ILE A 237 10.93 -29.75 -9.14
C ILE A 237 10.32 -30.75 -10.13
N THR A 238 11.15 -31.26 -11.04
CA THR A 238 10.72 -32.17 -12.11
C THR A 238 10.50 -33.61 -11.64
N ASP A 239 11.17 -34.01 -10.56
CA ASP A 239 11.11 -35.38 -10.02
C ASP A 239 9.80 -35.64 -9.25
N SER A 240 9.10 -34.58 -8.85
CA SER A 240 7.79 -34.67 -8.22
C SER A 240 6.69 -34.56 -9.28
N PRO A 241 5.82 -35.56 -9.44
CA PRO A 241 4.79 -35.53 -10.47
C PRO A 241 3.81 -34.37 -10.22
N SER A 242 3.47 -33.67 -11.30
CA SER A 242 2.39 -32.68 -11.28
C SER A 242 1.03 -33.38 -11.17
N VAL A 243 0.08 -32.76 -10.50
CA VAL A 243 -1.27 -33.32 -10.30
C VAL A 243 -2.29 -32.38 -10.93
N ALA A 244 -3.25 -32.93 -11.66
CA ALA A 244 -4.42 -32.21 -12.17
C ALA A 244 -5.70 -32.80 -11.58
N VAL A 245 -6.56 -31.95 -11.00
CA VAL A 245 -7.78 -32.36 -10.32
C VAL A 245 -8.98 -31.64 -10.92
N SER A 246 -9.96 -32.40 -11.39
CA SER A 246 -11.29 -31.90 -11.71
C SER A 246 -12.16 -31.90 -10.46
N LEU A 247 -12.93 -30.84 -10.26
CA LEU A 247 -13.80 -30.67 -9.10
C LEU A 247 -15.24 -30.41 -9.59
N PRO A 248 -16.26 -30.96 -8.92
CA PRO A 248 -17.65 -30.67 -9.24
C PRO A 248 -17.94 -29.15 -9.19
N PRO A 249 -18.90 -28.64 -9.99
CA PRO A 249 -19.41 -27.29 -9.83
C PRO A 249 -19.84 -27.02 -8.37
N GLN A 250 -19.72 -25.77 -7.93
CA GLN A 250 -20.04 -25.32 -6.57
C GLN A 250 -19.15 -25.91 -5.46
N SER A 251 -17.95 -26.37 -5.83
CA SER A 251 -16.93 -26.83 -4.89
C SER A 251 -15.99 -25.71 -4.45
N ALA A 252 -15.31 -25.93 -3.31
CA ALA A 252 -14.26 -25.05 -2.84
C ALA A 252 -12.98 -25.84 -2.53
N TYR A 253 -11.83 -25.28 -2.90
CA TYR A 253 -10.51 -25.80 -2.55
C TYR A 253 -9.68 -24.73 -1.84
N TYR A 254 -8.65 -25.17 -1.12
CA TYR A 254 -7.87 -24.32 -0.22
C TYR A 254 -6.37 -24.57 -0.42
N LEU A 255 -5.61 -23.51 -0.62
CA LEU A 255 -4.15 -23.52 -0.60
C LEU A 255 -3.72 -22.98 0.76
N LEU A 256 -3.24 -23.84 1.65
CA LEU A 256 -3.05 -23.52 3.06
C LEU A 256 -1.60 -23.14 3.36
N ASP A 257 -1.44 -22.16 4.27
CA ASP A 257 -0.15 -21.85 4.90
C ASP A 257 0.96 -21.49 3.89
N ASP A 258 2.04 -22.25 3.82
CA ASP A 258 3.19 -22.06 2.94
C ASP A 258 3.00 -22.70 1.55
N PHE A 259 1.82 -23.25 1.24
CA PHE A 259 1.58 -23.92 -0.04
C PHE A 259 1.97 -23.05 -1.24
N ASN A 260 1.49 -21.80 -1.28
CA ASN A 260 1.76 -20.86 -2.37
C ASN A 260 3.24 -20.44 -2.47
N HIS A 261 4.04 -20.61 -1.40
CA HIS A 261 5.48 -20.37 -1.46
C HIS A 261 6.23 -21.50 -2.18
N HIS A 262 5.73 -22.74 -2.10
CA HIS A 262 6.45 -23.94 -2.53
C HIS A 262 5.78 -24.71 -3.67
N HIS A 263 4.68 -24.18 -4.21
CA HIS A 263 3.97 -24.78 -5.32
C HIS A 263 3.52 -23.72 -6.29
N GLN A 264 3.44 -24.12 -7.55
CA GLN A 264 2.69 -23.39 -8.56
C GLN A 264 1.38 -24.10 -8.85
N HIS A 265 0.43 -23.33 -9.35
CA HIS A 265 -0.84 -23.83 -9.81
C HIS A 265 -1.22 -23.24 -11.16
N SER A 266 -2.09 -23.95 -11.88
CA SER A 266 -2.61 -23.58 -13.20
C SER A 266 -4.08 -23.99 -13.31
N VAL A 267 -4.83 -23.29 -14.14
CA VAL A 267 -6.21 -23.65 -14.49
C VAL A 267 -6.24 -24.15 -15.92
N LEU A 268 -6.70 -25.38 -16.10
CA LEU A 268 -6.71 -26.08 -17.38
C LEU A 268 -8.13 -26.24 -17.91
N VAL A 269 -8.26 -26.11 -19.23
CA VAL A 269 -9.37 -26.65 -20.01
C VAL A 269 -8.90 -27.98 -20.59
N ASN A 270 -9.62 -29.05 -20.28
CA ASN A 270 -9.27 -30.40 -20.70
C ASN A 270 -9.78 -30.68 -22.11
N ASN A 271 -8.99 -31.40 -22.90
CA ASN A 271 -9.38 -32.04 -24.17
C ASN A 271 -10.05 -31.15 -25.24
N ASP A 272 -9.66 -29.88 -25.39
CA ASP A 272 -10.09 -28.94 -26.46
C ASP A 272 -11.55 -29.11 -26.92
N VAL A 273 -12.47 -29.24 -25.97
CA VAL A 273 -13.88 -29.45 -26.27
C VAL A 273 -14.52 -28.10 -26.52
N ALA A 274 -15.20 -27.94 -27.65
CA ALA A 274 -15.90 -26.71 -28.00
C ALA A 274 -16.93 -26.29 -26.92
N SER A 275 -17.51 -27.26 -26.19
CA SER A 275 -18.51 -27.04 -25.14
C SER A 275 -17.97 -27.17 -23.70
N ALA A 276 -16.91 -26.43 -23.35
CA ALA A 276 -16.36 -26.47 -21.99
C ALA A 276 -17.23 -25.76 -20.93
N GLY A 277 -18.25 -25.01 -21.34
CA GLY A 277 -19.00 -24.10 -20.48
C GLY A 277 -18.15 -22.93 -19.98
N VAL A 278 -18.77 -22.05 -19.19
CA VAL A 278 -18.11 -20.90 -18.54
C VAL A 278 -17.78 -21.25 -17.09
N ARG A 279 -16.49 -21.22 -16.76
CA ARG A 279 -16.04 -21.42 -15.38
C ARG A 279 -15.91 -20.09 -14.67
N PHE A 280 -16.60 -19.96 -13.54
CA PHE A 280 -16.43 -18.86 -12.60
C PHE A 280 -15.64 -19.33 -11.39
N ALA A 281 -14.67 -18.53 -10.92
CA ALA A 281 -13.93 -18.82 -9.70
C ALA A 281 -13.65 -17.56 -8.87
N SER A 282 -14.19 -17.52 -7.65
CA SER A 282 -13.90 -16.50 -6.66
C SER A 282 -12.69 -16.91 -5.83
N THR A 283 -11.57 -16.19 -5.97
CA THR A 283 -10.30 -16.47 -5.26
C THR A 283 -10.09 -15.46 -4.13
N HIS A 284 -10.20 -15.92 -2.89
CA HIS A 284 -10.16 -15.09 -1.67
C HIS A 284 -8.76 -15.06 -1.07
N ARG A 285 -8.26 -13.85 -0.82
CA ARG A 285 -6.83 -13.58 -0.56
C ARG A 285 -6.63 -12.60 0.60
N LEU A 286 -5.51 -12.74 1.30
CA LEU A 286 -5.02 -11.76 2.28
C LEU A 286 -3.81 -11.02 1.70
N LEU A 287 -3.95 -9.71 1.49
CA LEU A 287 -2.94 -8.89 0.82
C LEU A 287 -1.89 -8.36 1.78
N ARG A 288 -0.65 -8.18 1.30
CA ARG A 288 0.39 -7.46 2.04
C ARG A 288 0.00 -6.00 2.31
N GLU A 289 0.64 -5.41 3.30
CA GLU A 289 0.52 -3.97 3.56
C GLU A 289 0.86 -3.12 2.31
N GLY A 290 0.15 -2.00 2.13
CA GLY A 290 0.34 -1.09 0.99
C GLY A 290 -0.65 -1.25 -0.16
N HIS A 291 -1.65 -2.13 0.00
CA HIS A 291 -2.68 -2.42 -1.00
C HIS A 291 -3.99 -1.66 -0.82
N ASN A 292 -4.07 -0.70 0.11
CA ASN A 292 -5.25 0.16 0.30
C ASN A 292 -4.88 1.65 0.18
N VAL A 293 -5.69 2.41 -0.55
CA VAL A 293 -5.44 3.82 -0.89
C VAL A 293 -5.36 4.71 0.35
N ASN A 294 -6.06 4.35 1.43
CA ASN A 294 -6.04 5.11 2.67
C ASN A 294 -4.63 5.16 3.29
N PHE A 295 -3.82 4.11 3.15
CA PHE A 295 -2.41 4.14 3.57
C PHE A 295 -1.60 5.15 2.75
N MET A 296 -1.89 5.24 1.44
CA MET A 296 -1.22 6.19 0.56
C MET A 296 -1.65 7.62 0.88
N LEU A 297 -2.94 7.87 1.04
CA LEU A 297 -3.49 9.19 1.39
C LEU A 297 -2.95 9.68 2.73
N GLU A 298 -2.84 8.80 3.73
CA GLU A 298 -2.27 9.17 5.02
C GLU A 298 -0.77 9.47 4.90
N ARG A 299 -0.01 8.67 4.14
CA ARG A 299 1.38 8.97 3.84
C ARG A 299 1.54 10.32 3.13
N CYS A 300 0.63 10.64 2.22
CA CYS A 300 0.56 11.96 1.57
C CYS A 300 0.30 13.07 2.57
N ARG A 301 -0.71 12.92 3.42
CA ARG A 301 -1.07 13.89 4.46
C ARG A 301 0.10 14.17 5.39
N VAL A 302 0.75 13.14 5.93
CA VAL A 302 1.89 13.27 6.86
C VAL A 302 3.11 13.88 6.17
N THR A 303 3.41 13.46 4.94
CA THR A 303 4.55 14.04 4.20
C THR A 303 4.27 15.50 3.84
N CYS A 304 3.03 15.82 3.46
CA CYS A 304 2.63 17.16 3.08
C CYS A 304 2.45 18.10 4.29
N SER A 305 2.07 17.61 5.47
CA SER A 305 1.97 18.47 6.66
C SER A 305 3.33 19.00 7.12
N GLN A 306 4.41 18.27 6.83
CA GLN A 306 5.77 18.66 7.15
C GLN A 306 6.33 19.65 6.10
N PHE A 307 5.90 20.91 6.12
CA PHE A 307 6.34 21.94 5.15
C PHE A 307 7.88 22.13 5.09
N HIS A 308 8.45 22.29 3.88
CA HIS A 308 9.89 22.12 3.64
C HIS A 308 10.69 23.43 3.64
N LYS A 309 11.48 23.59 4.71
CA LYS A 309 12.91 23.99 4.65
C LYS A 309 13.81 22.90 5.26
N LYS A 310 13.29 21.68 5.39
CA LYS A 310 13.88 20.59 6.20
C LYS A 310 14.68 19.59 5.34
N GLY A 311 15.81 20.02 4.80
CA GLY A 311 16.94 19.18 4.36
C GLY A 311 16.72 17.99 3.39
N PRO A 312 17.81 17.33 2.96
CA PRO A 312 17.79 16.36 1.86
C PRO A 312 17.02 15.07 2.16
N LYS A 313 16.96 14.64 3.43
CA LYS A 313 16.21 13.44 3.84
C LYS A 313 14.71 13.58 3.54
N LEU A 314 14.15 14.76 3.80
CA LEU A 314 12.72 14.99 3.60
C LEU A 314 12.40 15.17 2.11
N TRP A 315 13.25 15.93 1.39
CA TRP A 315 13.12 16.09 -0.06
C TRP A 315 13.15 14.74 -0.79
N ARG A 316 14.05 13.83 -0.40
CA ARG A 316 14.09 12.46 -0.94
C ARG A 316 12.77 11.72 -0.69
N SER A 317 12.23 11.80 0.53
CA SER A 317 10.97 11.16 0.90
C SER A 317 9.80 11.67 0.05
N GLU A 318 9.72 12.98 -0.17
CA GLU A 318 8.71 13.60 -1.04
C GLU A 318 8.83 13.14 -2.49
N GLN A 319 10.03 13.12 -3.06
CA GLN A 319 10.24 12.69 -4.45
C GLN A 319 9.87 11.21 -4.67
N LEU A 320 10.22 10.35 -3.72
CA LEU A 320 9.85 8.94 -3.75
C LEU A 320 8.33 8.76 -3.63
N LEU A 321 7.68 9.56 -2.78
CA LEU A 321 6.23 9.55 -2.65
C LEU A 321 5.53 10.06 -3.91
N LEU A 322 6.01 11.18 -4.48
CA LEU A 322 5.49 11.75 -5.72
C LEU A 322 5.56 10.74 -6.88
N SER A 323 6.71 10.08 -7.04
CA SER A 323 6.88 9.04 -8.07
C SER A 323 5.97 7.83 -7.82
N ASN A 324 5.75 7.46 -6.55
CA ASN A 324 4.84 6.38 -6.20
C ASN A 324 3.38 6.71 -6.51
N ILE A 325 2.88 7.89 -6.13
CA ILE A 325 1.51 8.32 -6.43
C ILE A 325 1.27 8.32 -7.95
N GLU A 326 2.20 8.90 -8.72
CA GLU A 326 2.07 8.99 -10.17
C GLU A 326 2.04 7.60 -10.82
N SER A 327 3.02 6.75 -10.52
CA SER A 327 3.23 5.48 -11.23
C SER A 327 2.43 4.31 -10.68
N GLU A 328 2.19 4.26 -9.37
CA GLU A 328 1.57 3.10 -8.73
C GLU A 328 0.08 3.27 -8.50
N TRP A 329 -0.46 4.49 -8.59
CA TRP A 329 -1.88 4.75 -8.35
C TRP A 329 -2.55 5.44 -9.51
N ILE A 330 -2.14 6.67 -9.83
CA ILE A 330 -2.83 7.50 -10.83
C ILE A 330 -2.72 6.84 -12.21
N ARG A 331 -1.51 6.63 -12.73
CA ARG A 331 -1.35 6.01 -14.07
C ARG A 331 -1.93 4.59 -14.14
N GLN A 332 -1.85 3.83 -13.05
CA GLN A 332 -2.47 2.51 -12.98
C GLN A 332 -3.99 2.57 -13.07
N PHE A 333 -4.65 3.59 -12.52
CA PHE A 333 -6.10 3.75 -12.62
C PHE A 333 -6.53 4.10 -14.04
N TYR A 334 -5.90 5.12 -14.64
CA TYR A 334 -6.30 5.66 -15.95
C TYR A 334 -5.91 4.76 -17.13
N ILE A 335 -4.85 3.94 -17.02
CA ILE A 335 -4.46 3.02 -18.12
C ILE A 335 -5.48 1.91 -18.39
N GLN A 336 -6.40 1.65 -17.47
CA GLN A 336 -7.41 0.59 -17.58
C GLN A 336 -8.65 1.01 -18.40
N GLY A 337 -8.72 2.27 -18.83
CA GLY A 337 -9.69 2.78 -19.80
C GLY A 337 -11.02 3.26 -19.23
N GLU A 338 -11.85 3.80 -20.13
CA GLU A 338 -13.13 4.44 -19.78
C GLU A 338 -14.10 3.49 -19.11
N GLY A 339 -14.20 2.24 -19.56
CA GLY A 339 -15.12 1.30 -18.94
C GLY A 339 -14.70 0.91 -17.51
N HIS A 340 -13.40 0.85 -17.23
CA HIS A 340 -12.89 0.67 -15.87
C HIS A 340 -13.25 1.88 -15.00
N LYS A 341 -13.03 3.10 -15.52
CA LYS A 341 -13.43 4.33 -14.83
C LYS A 341 -14.93 4.30 -14.56
N LYS A 342 -15.78 4.09 -15.55
CA LYS A 342 -17.25 4.02 -15.41
C LYS A 342 -17.71 3.06 -14.31
N ASN A 343 -17.13 1.86 -14.25
CA ASN A 343 -17.51 0.85 -13.25
C ASN A 343 -17.13 1.22 -11.81
N LEU A 344 -16.04 1.98 -11.64
CA LEU A 344 -15.40 2.20 -10.33
C LEU A 344 -15.43 3.65 -9.85
N TRP A 345 -15.77 4.62 -10.70
CA TRP A 345 -15.65 6.05 -10.41
C TRP A 345 -16.44 6.45 -9.16
N LYS A 346 -17.67 5.94 -9.02
CA LYS A 346 -18.50 6.19 -7.81
C LYS A 346 -17.84 5.83 -6.48
N TYR A 347 -16.81 4.97 -6.46
CA TYR A 347 -16.05 4.61 -5.26
C TYR A 347 -14.64 5.21 -5.24
N TRP A 348 -14.08 5.47 -6.42
CA TRP A 348 -12.67 5.82 -6.59
C TRP A 348 -12.43 7.28 -6.97
N GLU A 349 -13.47 8.04 -7.32
CA GLU A 349 -13.42 9.47 -7.62
C GLU A 349 -12.73 10.23 -6.49
N GLN A 350 -13.29 10.20 -5.28
CA GLN A 350 -12.74 10.96 -4.16
C GLN A 350 -11.28 10.56 -3.85
N PRO A 351 -10.91 9.28 -3.69
CA PRO A 351 -9.51 8.90 -3.50
C PRO A 351 -8.58 9.34 -4.64
N MET A 352 -9.00 9.22 -5.91
CA MET A 352 -8.18 9.65 -7.05
C MET A 352 -7.99 11.16 -7.08
N CYS A 353 -9.04 11.94 -6.85
CA CYS A 353 -8.97 13.39 -6.73
C CYS A 353 -8.03 13.83 -5.59
N GLN A 354 -8.08 13.15 -4.43
CA GLN A 354 -7.15 13.44 -3.34
C GLN A 354 -5.69 13.13 -3.71
N LEU A 355 -5.43 12.02 -4.40
CA LEU A 355 -4.09 11.69 -4.89
C LEU A 355 -3.58 12.71 -5.92
N LEU A 356 -4.42 13.16 -6.86
CA LEU A 356 -4.08 14.21 -7.82
C LEU A 356 -3.72 15.53 -7.14
N ASN A 357 -4.48 15.91 -6.10
CA ASN A 357 -4.20 17.10 -5.30
C ASN A 357 -2.86 17.00 -4.56
N TYR A 358 -2.57 15.86 -3.93
CA TYR A 358 -1.28 15.65 -3.25
C TYR A 358 -0.12 15.57 -4.25
N TRP A 359 -0.32 14.96 -5.41
CA TRP A 359 0.66 14.96 -6.50
C TRP A 359 1.02 16.39 -6.91
N GLY A 360 0.02 17.26 -7.12
CA GLY A 360 0.27 18.66 -7.50
C GLY A 360 0.97 19.47 -6.40
N GLN A 361 0.62 19.24 -5.13
CA GLN A 361 1.33 19.84 -3.99
C GLN A 361 2.80 19.43 -3.94
N LEU A 362 3.11 18.17 -4.20
CA LEU A 362 4.48 17.65 -4.23
C LEU A 362 5.26 18.15 -5.46
N GLU A 363 4.62 18.33 -6.62
CA GLU A 363 5.23 18.98 -7.78
C GLU A 363 5.60 20.44 -7.47
N LYS A 364 4.71 21.19 -6.80
CA LYS A 364 4.99 22.55 -6.33
C LYS A 364 6.18 22.60 -5.36
N ARG A 365 6.28 21.64 -4.44
CA ARG A 365 7.42 21.52 -3.52
C ARG A 365 8.72 21.17 -4.24
N THR A 366 8.64 20.30 -5.24
CA THR A 366 9.77 19.99 -6.12
C THR A 366 10.30 21.26 -6.76
N LYS A 367 9.42 22.11 -7.33
CA LYS A 367 9.81 23.42 -7.89
C LYS A 367 10.46 24.33 -6.85
N GLN A 368 9.95 24.37 -5.62
CA GLN A 368 10.55 25.19 -4.54
C GLN A 368 11.97 24.74 -4.19
N VAL A 369 12.24 23.43 -4.15
CA VAL A 369 13.58 22.88 -3.94
C VAL A 369 14.50 23.23 -5.11
N LEU A 370 14.03 23.05 -6.35
CA LEU A 370 14.78 23.43 -7.55
C LEU A 370 15.14 24.92 -7.56
N ASP A 371 14.18 25.79 -7.20
CA ASP A 371 14.41 27.23 -7.10
C ASP A 371 15.39 27.57 -5.98
N LEU A 372 15.30 26.91 -4.83
CA LEU A 372 16.23 27.11 -3.72
C LEU A 372 17.67 26.82 -4.16
N LEU A 373 17.90 25.63 -4.73
CA LEU A 373 19.23 25.20 -5.16
C LEU A 373 19.76 26.08 -6.30
N THR A 374 18.93 26.36 -7.31
CA THR A 374 19.30 27.23 -8.44
C THR A 374 19.68 28.62 -7.93
N ASN A 375 18.83 29.27 -7.13
CA ASN A 375 19.11 30.62 -6.62
C ASN A 375 20.37 30.67 -5.73
N ALA A 376 20.67 29.60 -4.99
CA ALA A 376 21.90 29.49 -4.20
C ALA A 376 23.15 29.42 -5.10
N ALA A 377 23.11 28.65 -6.19
CA ALA A 377 24.20 28.59 -7.18
C ALA A 377 24.47 29.96 -7.82
N PHE A 378 23.42 30.67 -8.24
CA PHE A 378 23.56 32.02 -8.78
C PHE A 378 24.15 33.00 -7.75
N ALA A 379 23.69 33.00 -6.50
CA ALA A 379 24.27 33.85 -5.46
C ALA A 379 25.74 33.52 -5.20
N ARG A 380 26.10 32.24 -5.16
CA ARG A 380 27.47 31.78 -4.88
C ARG A 380 28.47 32.23 -5.94
N CYS A 381 28.06 32.26 -7.20
CA CYS A 381 28.91 32.72 -8.31
C CYS A 381 28.96 34.26 -8.40
N GLY A 382 27.86 34.94 -8.09
CA GLY A 382 27.76 36.41 -8.14
C GLY A 382 28.49 37.17 -7.02
N GLU A 383 29.05 36.49 -6.01
CA GLU A 383 29.86 37.15 -4.97
C GLU A 383 31.21 37.66 -5.50
N HIS A 384 31.73 37.11 -6.61
CA HIS A 384 32.98 37.53 -7.24
C HIS A 384 32.86 38.71 -8.21
N GLU A 385 31.64 39.06 -8.69
CA GLU A 385 31.43 40.17 -9.64
C GLU A 385 31.27 41.55 -8.99
N LYS A 386 31.36 41.66 -7.66
CA LYS A 386 31.25 42.95 -6.94
C LYS A 386 32.31 44.00 -7.31
N ASN A 387 33.27 43.68 -8.17
CA ASN A 387 34.36 44.59 -8.55
C ASN A 387 34.30 45.19 -9.95
N LYS A 388 33.28 44.95 -10.77
CA LYS A 388 33.13 45.69 -12.05
C LYS A 388 31.66 45.93 -12.41
N THR A 389 31.18 47.15 -12.18
CA THR A 389 30.37 47.90 -13.16
C THR A 389 30.04 49.28 -12.62
N ASN A 390 30.61 50.30 -13.27
CA ASN A 390 30.04 51.64 -13.32
C ASN A 390 28.80 51.56 -14.22
N GLY A 391 27.61 51.43 -13.64
CA GLY A 391 26.36 51.27 -14.38
C GLY A 391 25.14 51.60 -13.52
N GLU A 392 24.02 51.90 -14.19
CA GLU A 392 22.75 52.33 -13.60
C GLU A 392 22.32 51.50 -12.37
N PRO A 393 21.68 52.15 -11.37
CA PRO A 393 21.26 51.44 -10.17
C PRO A 393 20.26 50.32 -10.50
N PRO A 394 20.42 49.12 -9.90
CA PRO A 394 19.59 47.95 -10.23
C PRO A 394 18.12 48.23 -9.97
N SER A 395 17.26 47.74 -10.86
CA SER A 395 15.81 47.85 -10.78
C SER A 395 15.24 47.19 -9.51
N LYS A 396 14.01 47.54 -9.14
CA LYS A 396 13.31 46.94 -7.99
C LYS A 396 13.20 45.41 -8.10
N ALA A 397 12.99 44.90 -9.32
CA ALA A 397 12.90 43.47 -9.58
C ALA A 397 14.25 42.76 -9.38
N GLU A 398 15.33 43.34 -9.90
CA GLU A 398 16.69 42.81 -9.74
C GLU A 398 17.13 42.81 -8.28
N ARG A 399 16.83 43.89 -7.53
CA ARG A 399 17.09 43.95 -6.08
C ARG A 399 16.36 42.83 -5.34
N LYS A 400 15.07 42.62 -5.63
CA LYS A 400 14.27 41.55 -5.01
C LYS A 400 14.81 40.15 -5.36
N GLN A 401 15.26 39.96 -6.59
CA GLN A 401 15.84 38.69 -7.04
C GLN A 401 17.21 38.42 -6.38
N ARG A 402 18.09 39.43 -6.28
CA ARG A 402 19.36 39.32 -5.55
C ARG A 402 19.14 38.97 -4.08
N GLU A 403 18.16 39.60 -3.43
CA GLU A 403 17.80 39.27 -2.04
C GLU A 403 17.27 37.84 -1.90
N LYS A 404 16.46 37.35 -2.86
CA LYS A 404 16.03 35.94 -2.90
C LYS A 404 17.22 34.98 -3.03
N GLN A 405 18.18 35.30 -3.90
CA GLN A 405 19.40 34.51 -4.12
C GLN A 405 20.28 34.47 -2.88
N LYS A 406 20.53 35.61 -2.21
CA LYS A 406 21.28 35.64 -0.94
C LYS A 406 20.63 34.79 0.15
N LYS A 407 19.30 34.89 0.31
CA LYS A 407 18.55 34.08 1.28
C LYS A 407 18.62 32.58 0.96
N ALA A 408 18.59 32.24 -0.33
CA ALA A 408 18.74 30.87 -0.80
C ALA A 408 20.14 30.32 -0.46
N LEU A 409 21.21 31.08 -0.76
CA LEU A 409 22.59 30.71 -0.43
C LEU A 409 22.76 30.45 1.07
N ALA A 410 22.34 31.38 1.92
CA ALA A 410 22.44 31.22 3.37
C ALA A 410 21.69 29.97 3.88
N THR A 411 20.54 29.66 3.29
CA THR A 411 19.75 28.46 3.62
C THR A 411 20.47 27.18 3.19
N VAL A 412 21.04 27.15 1.99
CA VAL A 412 21.77 25.99 1.45
C VAL A 412 23.05 25.73 2.24
N GLU A 413 23.83 26.77 2.56
CA GLU A 413 25.02 26.64 3.40
C GLU A 413 24.69 26.13 4.81
N ASP A 414 23.59 26.59 5.40
CA ASP A 414 23.11 26.08 6.68
C ASP A 414 22.71 24.60 6.61
N LEU A 415 22.04 24.18 5.54
CA LEU A 415 21.69 22.78 5.32
C LEU A 415 22.93 21.91 5.13
N ILE A 416 23.93 22.39 4.40
CA ILE A 416 25.23 21.73 4.25
C ILE A 416 25.88 21.52 5.62
N ARG A 417 26.01 22.60 6.42
CA ARG A 417 26.62 22.54 7.76
C ARG A 417 25.92 21.53 8.66
N ARG A 418 24.58 21.54 8.69
CA ARG A 418 23.79 20.62 9.52
C ARG A 418 23.87 19.17 9.07
N THR A 419 24.08 18.92 7.77
CA THR A 419 24.11 17.57 7.22
C THR A 419 25.51 16.94 7.26
N ALA A 420 26.57 17.75 7.24
CA ALA A 420 27.95 17.28 7.17
C ALA A 420 28.53 16.71 8.49
N GLY A 421 27.89 16.94 9.64
CA GLY A 421 28.07 16.14 10.86
C GLY A 421 29.49 15.89 11.40
N GLY A 422 30.51 16.67 11.00
CA GLY A 422 31.90 16.46 11.41
C GLY A 422 32.67 15.36 10.66
N SER A 423 32.09 14.74 9.63
CA SER A 423 32.84 13.85 8.72
C SER A 423 33.53 14.66 7.61
N ASN A 424 34.76 14.30 7.26
CA ASN A 424 35.40 14.75 6.02
C ASN A 424 34.55 14.25 4.84
N ILE A 425 33.64 15.09 4.35
CA ILE A 425 32.87 14.83 3.13
C ILE A 425 33.52 15.65 2.03
N ASP A 426 33.94 14.97 0.97
CA ASP A 426 34.73 15.57 -0.11
C ASP A 426 33.94 16.50 -1.05
N ASP A 427 32.60 16.52 -1.01
CA ASP A 427 31.80 17.53 -1.72
C ASP A 427 30.38 17.74 -1.13
N PRO A 428 30.09 18.88 -0.49
CA PRO A 428 28.75 19.24 -0.03
C PRO A 428 27.64 19.27 -1.09
N THR A 429 27.98 19.42 -2.38
CA THR A 429 27.02 19.43 -3.47
C THR A 429 26.44 18.05 -3.77
N GLU A 430 27.19 16.97 -3.50
CA GLU A 430 26.72 15.58 -3.58
C GLU A 430 25.60 15.27 -2.57
N ILE A 431 25.52 16.04 -1.48
CA ILE A 431 24.50 15.84 -0.44
C ILE A 431 23.14 16.42 -0.86
N LEU A 432 23.15 17.55 -1.57
CA LEU A 432 21.94 18.33 -1.85
C LEU A 432 21.47 18.26 -3.30
N TYR A 433 22.39 18.37 -4.27
CA TYR A 433 22.03 18.44 -5.69
C TYR A 433 21.87 17.05 -6.28
N GLN A 434 22.87 16.18 -6.07
CA GLN A 434 22.93 14.86 -6.70
C GLN A 434 21.72 13.97 -6.37
N PRO A 435 21.22 13.89 -5.12
CA PRO A 435 20.07 13.03 -4.81
C PRO A 435 18.79 13.48 -5.52
N ILE A 436 18.60 14.79 -5.70
CA ILE A 436 17.46 15.34 -6.44
C ILE A 436 17.63 15.06 -7.94
N CYS A 437 18.83 15.24 -8.49
CA CYS A 437 19.13 14.93 -9.89
C CYS A 437 18.79 13.47 -10.24
N VAL A 438 19.27 12.53 -9.41
CA VAL A 438 19.01 11.09 -9.59
C VAL A 438 17.51 10.80 -9.58
N LEU A 439 16.76 11.35 -8.62
CA LEU A 439 15.31 11.13 -8.51
C LEU A 439 14.54 11.74 -9.69
N LEU A 440 14.99 12.89 -10.21
CA LEU A 440 14.41 13.49 -11.42
C LEU A 440 14.67 12.64 -12.67
N GLU A 441 15.87 12.06 -12.80
CA GLU A 441 16.22 11.15 -13.91
C GLU A 441 15.42 9.86 -13.84
N GLU A 442 15.29 9.26 -12.66
CA GLU A 442 14.43 8.09 -12.43
C GLU A 442 12.97 8.39 -12.79
N ARG A 443 12.44 9.55 -12.39
CA ARG A 443 11.07 9.97 -12.73
C ARG A 443 10.90 10.27 -14.22
N ALA A 444 11.90 10.87 -14.86
CA ALA A 444 11.92 11.11 -16.30
C ALA A 444 11.90 9.78 -17.09
N LYS A 445 12.71 8.80 -16.66
CA LYS A 445 12.71 7.45 -17.24
C LYS A 445 11.36 6.77 -17.01
N MET A 446 10.82 6.82 -15.79
CA MET A 446 9.50 6.28 -15.46
C MET A 446 8.41 6.84 -16.38
N ARG A 447 8.33 8.16 -16.57
CA ARG A 447 7.37 8.79 -17.49
C ARG A 447 7.52 8.29 -18.93
N SER A 448 8.76 8.16 -19.42
CA SER A 448 8.99 7.63 -20.76
C SER A 448 8.49 6.20 -20.94
N LEU A 449 8.74 5.32 -19.96
CA LEU A 449 8.28 3.94 -20.02
C LEU A 449 6.76 3.82 -19.86
N TRP A 450 6.12 4.70 -19.09
CA TRP A 450 4.66 4.79 -19.02
C TRP A 450 4.06 5.25 -20.35
N THR A 451 4.62 6.28 -20.98
CA THR A 451 4.18 6.70 -22.31
C THR A 451 4.31 5.57 -23.33
N GLN A 452 5.37 4.75 -23.27
CA GLN A 452 5.48 3.56 -24.12
C GLN A 452 4.36 2.55 -23.85
N ARG A 453 4.05 2.29 -22.57
CA ARG A 453 2.95 1.39 -22.17
C ARG A 453 1.59 1.92 -22.64
N GLU A 454 1.30 3.20 -22.42
CA GLU A 454 0.05 3.87 -22.82
C GLU A 454 -0.17 3.84 -24.34
N ASN A 455 0.90 3.71 -25.14
CA ASN A 455 0.84 3.64 -26.61
C ASN A 455 1.03 2.23 -27.18
N GLU A 456 1.05 1.19 -26.35
CA GLU A 456 1.28 -0.18 -26.79
C GLU A 456 0.15 -0.68 -27.71
N GLY A 457 0.51 -1.41 -28.77
CA GLY A 457 -0.42 -1.83 -29.82
C GLY A 457 -1.57 -2.73 -29.35
N VAL A 458 -1.41 -3.43 -28.22
CA VAL A 458 -2.39 -4.30 -27.60
C VAL A 458 -3.70 -3.57 -27.33
N PHE A 459 -3.64 -2.30 -26.90
CA PHE A 459 -4.83 -1.49 -26.63
C PHE A 459 -5.60 -1.18 -27.91
N LYS A 460 -4.91 -0.95 -29.03
CA LYS A 460 -5.54 -0.68 -30.33
C LYS A 460 -6.30 -1.88 -30.88
N GLY A 461 -5.93 -3.09 -30.46
CA GLY A 461 -6.64 -4.33 -30.77
C GLY A 461 -7.77 -4.68 -29.79
N MET A 462 -8.15 -3.75 -28.92
CA MET A 462 -9.26 -3.88 -27.96
C MET A 462 -10.32 -2.81 -28.24
N GLU A 463 -11.52 -3.01 -27.72
CA GLU A 463 -12.59 -2.01 -27.76
C GLU A 463 -12.16 -0.70 -27.11
N SER A 464 -12.74 0.41 -27.57
CA SER A 464 -12.34 1.76 -27.16
C SER A 464 -12.47 2.00 -25.65
N GLU A 465 -13.36 1.28 -24.96
CA GLU A 465 -13.51 1.36 -23.51
C GLU A 465 -12.30 0.82 -22.71
N TYR A 466 -11.37 0.10 -23.35
CA TYR A 466 -10.11 -0.37 -22.77
C TYR A 466 -8.92 0.54 -23.09
N TRP A 467 -9.11 1.55 -23.96
CA TRP A 467 -8.01 2.42 -24.36
C TRP A 467 -7.55 3.27 -23.17
N PRO A 468 -6.24 3.43 -22.95
CA PRO A 468 -5.72 4.24 -21.86
C PRO A 468 -6.31 5.65 -21.90
N LEU A 469 -6.80 6.11 -20.75
CA LEU A 469 -7.28 7.48 -20.60
C LEU A 469 -6.10 8.41 -20.38
N ASP A 470 -6.23 9.63 -20.91
CA ASP A 470 -5.34 10.72 -20.53
C ASP A 470 -5.45 10.98 -19.03
N VAL A 471 -4.30 10.94 -18.36
CA VAL A 471 -4.22 11.31 -16.95
C VAL A 471 -4.45 12.82 -16.85
N PRO A 472 -5.31 13.32 -15.95
CA PRO A 472 -5.66 14.74 -15.87
C PRO A 472 -4.57 15.58 -15.18
N PHE A 473 -3.34 15.49 -15.72
CA PHE A 473 -2.22 16.33 -15.34
C PHE A 473 -2.19 17.60 -16.19
N LYS A 474 -2.07 18.75 -15.55
CA LYS A 474 -1.78 20.03 -16.20
C LYS A 474 -0.38 20.49 -15.80
N PHE A 475 0.51 20.59 -16.78
CA PHE A 475 1.91 20.96 -16.59
C PHE A 475 2.16 22.41 -16.98
N ASP A 476 3.30 22.97 -16.55
CA ASP A 476 3.70 24.35 -16.86
C ASP A 476 2.72 25.43 -16.35
N HIS A 477 1.95 25.13 -15.29
CA HIS A 477 1.01 26.06 -14.65
C HIS A 477 1.44 26.41 -13.21
N LEU A 478 1.46 27.70 -12.87
CA LEU A 478 1.99 28.21 -11.59
C LEU A 478 0.98 28.27 -10.42
N ASP A 479 -0.32 28.13 -10.72
CA ASP A 479 -1.47 28.20 -9.81
C ASP A 479 -1.44 29.29 -8.72
N ASN A 480 -2.07 30.43 -9.06
CA ASN A 480 -2.74 31.32 -8.11
C ASN A 480 -4.29 31.21 -8.19
N ALA A 481 -4.85 30.44 -9.12
CA ALA A 481 -6.28 30.22 -9.20
C ALA A 481 -6.65 29.00 -8.36
N LYS A 482 -7.64 29.11 -7.48
CA LYS A 482 -8.31 27.95 -6.90
C LYS A 482 -8.92 27.18 -8.07
N SER A 483 -8.30 26.10 -8.55
CA SER A 483 -8.95 25.19 -9.49
C SER A 483 -10.27 24.74 -8.84
N ALA A 484 -11.40 25.18 -9.38
CA ALA A 484 -12.71 24.69 -8.98
C ALA A 484 -12.90 23.22 -9.35
N ASP A 485 -12.06 22.73 -10.28
CA ASP A 485 -12.05 21.36 -10.77
C ASP A 485 -11.21 20.48 -9.85
N LYS A 486 -11.87 19.58 -9.13
CA LYS A 486 -11.28 18.69 -8.14
C LYS A 486 -10.55 17.49 -8.77
N GLU A 487 -10.73 17.26 -10.08
CA GLU A 487 -10.22 16.10 -10.81
C GLU A 487 -8.87 16.35 -11.51
N VAL A 488 -8.17 17.45 -11.24
CA VAL A 488 -6.95 17.83 -11.98
C VAL A 488 -5.73 17.93 -11.06
N GLY A 489 -4.64 17.28 -11.46
CA GLY A 489 -3.32 17.45 -10.84
C GLY A 489 -2.53 18.55 -11.53
N ILE A 490 -2.09 19.58 -10.81
CA ILE A 490 -1.41 20.75 -11.40
C ILE A 490 0.07 20.77 -11.01
N SER A 491 0.94 20.95 -12.01
CA SER A 491 2.39 21.00 -11.85
C SER A 491 2.98 22.26 -12.48
N PRO A 492 3.86 22.99 -11.76
CA PRO A 492 4.64 24.09 -12.33
C PRO A 492 5.88 23.62 -13.09
N LEU A 493 6.08 22.31 -13.23
CA LEU A 493 7.18 21.70 -13.97
C LEU A 493 6.66 21.14 -15.30
N GLY A 494 7.56 20.99 -16.26
CA GLY A 494 7.25 20.33 -17.53
C GLY A 494 6.90 18.85 -17.34
N GLY A 495 5.92 18.37 -18.11
CA GLY A 495 5.36 17.03 -17.96
C GLY A 495 6.15 15.90 -18.58
N THR A 496 6.87 16.17 -19.66
CA THR A 496 7.52 15.13 -20.46
C THR A 496 8.85 14.65 -19.87
N SER A 497 9.25 13.43 -20.24
CA SER A 497 10.57 12.89 -19.92
C SER A 497 11.71 13.81 -20.37
N LYS A 498 11.59 14.40 -21.57
CA LYS A 498 12.57 15.36 -22.11
C LYS A 498 12.65 16.64 -21.27
N GLN A 499 11.52 17.20 -20.85
CA GLN A 499 11.48 18.38 -19.99
C GLN A 499 12.12 18.12 -18.61
N LEU A 500 11.79 16.99 -17.96
CA LEU A 500 12.41 16.63 -16.68
C LEU A 500 13.92 16.38 -16.81
N THR A 501 14.35 15.73 -17.91
CA THR A 501 15.77 15.50 -18.21
C THR A 501 16.51 16.84 -18.34
N LYS A 502 15.90 17.80 -19.04
CA LYS A 502 16.45 19.15 -19.18
C LYS A 502 16.57 19.88 -17.83
N ILE A 503 15.53 19.81 -16.99
CA ILE A 503 15.57 20.38 -15.63
C ILE A 503 16.70 19.77 -14.81
N CYS A 504 16.91 18.45 -14.91
CA CYS A 504 18.02 17.77 -14.25
C CYS A 504 19.38 18.25 -14.76
N GLN A 505 19.56 18.40 -16.08
CA GLN A 505 20.79 18.91 -16.68
C GLN A 505 21.10 20.34 -16.20
N GLU A 506 20.11 21.22 -16.16
CA GLU A 506 20.25 22.58 -15.61
C GLU A 506 20.63 22.55 -14.11
N LEU A 507 20.04 21.64 -13.32
CA LEU A 507 20.39 21.49 -11.91
C LEU A 507 21.82 20.96 -11.72
N LYS A 508 22.30 20.04 -12.57
CA LYS A 508 23.70 19.58 -12.60
C LYS A 508 24.67 20.70 -12.96
N MET A 509 24.29 21.61 -13.87
CA MET A 509 25.05 22.83 -14.14
C MET A 509 25.14 23.72 -12.90
N CYS A 510 24.02 23.96 -12.22
CA CYS A 510 24.00 24.70 -10.95
C CYS A 510 24.88 24.06 -9.87
N ALA A 511 24.89 22.72 -9.75
CA ALA A 511 25.77 22.02 -8.80
C ALA A 511 27.25 22.29 -9.08
N ARG A 512 27.67 22.14 -10.35
CA ARG A 512 29.06 22.44 -10.78
C ARG A 512 29.43 23.91 -10.54
N ALA A 513 28.52 24.83 -10.84
CA ALA A 513 28.73 26.26 -10.59
C ALA A 513 28.85 26.57 -9.09
N PHE A 514 28.00 25.97 -8.25
CA PHE A 514 28.05 26.13 -6.80
C PHE A 514 29.39 25.66 -6.21
N LEU A 515 29.91 24.53 -6.69
CA LEU A 515 31.19 23.96 -6.25
C LEU A 515 32.39 24.81 -6.73
N SER A 516 32.45 25.09 -8.03
CA SER A 516 33.57 25.82 -8.66
C SER A 516 33.57 27.32 -8.35
N ARG A 517 32.42 27.88 -7.95
CA ARG A 517 32.15 29.32 -7.85
C ARG A 517 32.33 30.07 -9.16
N ASP A 518 32.31 29.37 -10.29
CA ASP A 518 32.43 29.95 -11.62
C ASP A 518 31.05 30.11 -12.27
N GLY A 519 30.71 31.36 -12.59
CA GLY A 519 29.47 31.72 -13.28
C GLY A 519 29.36 31.12 -14.68
N ASN A 520 30.48 30.77 -15.33
CA ASN A 520 30.48 30.12 -16.65
C ASN A 520 29.83 28.73 -16.64
N HIS A 521 29.77 28.08 -15.47
CA HIS A 521 29.11 26.79 -15.30
C HIS A 521 27.59 26.89 -15.07
N LEU A 522 27.04 28.11 -14.89
CA LEU A 522 25.61 28.30 -14.72
C LEU A 522 24.85 28.03 -16.03
N PRO A 523 23.60 27.53 -15.98
CA PRO A 523 22.76 27.44 -17.16
C PRO A 523 22.53 28.82 -17.76
N ALA A 524 22.59 28.92 -19.09
CA ALA A 524 22.30 30.16 -19.80
C ALA A 524 20.91 30.68 -19.38
N MET A 525 20.85 31.93 -18.89
CA MET A 525 19.58 32.55 -18.52
C MET A 525 18.68 32.61 -19.77
N LYS A 526 17.74 31.69 -19.89
CA LYS A 526 16.47 32.05 -20.51
C LYS A 526 15.73 32.89 -19.49
N THR A 527 15.34 34.09 -19.88
CA THR A 527 14.46 35.00 -19.15
C THR A 527 13.14 34.32 -18.80
N VAL A 528 13.12 33.43 -17.80
CA VAL A 528 11.92 32.83 -17.24
C VAL A 528 11.55 33.65 -16.01
N LEU A 529 11.19 34.92 -16.21
CA LEU A 529 10.69 35.79 -15.14
C LEU A 529 9.94 37.03 -15.69
N VAL A 530 9.10 36.85 -16.72
CA VAL A 530 8.05 37.83 -17.07
C VAL A 530 6.79 37.09 -17.50
N ALA A 531 6.08 36.51 -16.54
CA ALA A 531 4.71 36.01 -16.76
C ALA A 531 3.81 36.28 -15.54
N SER A 532 4.10 37.35 -14.80
CA SER A 532 3.31 37.75 -13.62
C SER A 532 2.88 39.22 -13.62
N GLN A 533 2.92 39.93 -14.75
CA GLN A 533 2.63 41.37 -14.80
C GLN A 533 1.87 41.87 -16.04
N GLN A 534 1.19 41.00 -16.80
CA GLN A 534 0.24 41.45 -17.83
C GLN A 534 -1.11 40.78 -17.62
N ALA A 535 -1.78 41.14 -16.54
CA ALA A 535 -3.21 40.91 -16.36
C ALA A 535 -3.76 41.93 -15.36
N ASP A 536 -3.41 43.21 -15.52
CA ASP A 536 -4.09 44.29 -14.78
C ASP A 536 -3.82 45.67 -15.39
N SER A 537 -4.29 45.92 -16.61
CA SER A 537 -4.47 47.29 -17.12
C SER A 537 -5.20 47.30 -18.46
N THR A 538 -6.51 47.05 -18.45
CA THR A 538 -7.46 47.69 -19.38
C THR A 538 -8.88 47.40 -18.89
N ARG A 539 -9.41 48.28 -18.05
CA ARG A 539 -10.86 48.38 -17.86
C ARG A 539 -11.24 49.83 -17.65
N SER A 540 -11.75 50.43 -18.72
CA SER A 540 -12.68 51.57 -18.69
C SER A 540 -13.78 51.31 -19.73
N PRO A 541 -14.98 51.87 -19.55
CA PRO A 541 -16.22 51.13 -19.75
C PRO A 541 -17.07 51.60 -20.94
N GLU A 542 -18.13 50.81 -21.19
CA GLU A 542 -19.39 51.09 -21.92
C GLU A 542 -19.44 50.89 -23.46
N PRO A 543 -20.64 50.68 -24.05
CA PRO A 543 -21.93 50.23 -23.50
C PRO A 543 -22.56 49.05 -24.29
N LEU A 544 -23.68 48.57 -23.74
CA LEU A 544 -24.63 47.61 -24.30
C LEU A 544 -24.94 47.82 -25.79
N GLN A 545 -25.02 46.71 -26.54
CA GLN A 545 -26.02 46.55 -27.60
C GLN A 545 -26.37 45.07 -27.82
N SER A 546 -27.67 44.87 -27.99
CA SER A 546 -28.44 43.65 -28.20
C SER A 546 -28.29 43.07 -29.61
N SER A 547 -28.65 41.78 -29.75
CA SER A 547 -29.42 41.16 -30.85
C SER A 547 -28.81 39.89 -31.48
N SER A 548 -29.55 38.79 -31.26
CA SER A 548 -30.04 37.76 -32.21
C SER A 548 -29.18 37.20 -33.36
N ASN A 549 -29.21 35.86 -33.39
CA ASN A 549 -29.51 34.95 -34.52
C ASN A 549 -28.47 34.58 -35.59
N ASP A 550 -28.54 33.26 -35.87
CA ASP A 550 -28.41 32.53 -37.14
C ASP A 550 -27.05 31.97 -37.65
N GLU A 551 -27.01 30.63 -37.59
CA GLU A 551 -26.73 29.63 -38.62
C GLU A 551 -25.66 29.84 -39.74
N LYS A 552 -24.83 28.78 -39.86
CA LYS A 552 -24.36 28.07 -41.07
C LYS A 552 -23.21 28.62 -41.94
N ARG A 553 -22.24 27.69 -42.14
CA ARG A 553 -21.60 27.17 -43.39
C ARG A 553 -20.08 27.33 -43.54
N GLU A 554 -19.48 26.16 -43.85
CA GLU A 554 -18.28 25.89 -44.69
C GLU A 554 -16.93 26.46 -44.21
N GLY A 555 -15.77 25.81 -44.35
CA GLY A 555 -15.34 24.63 -45.08
C GLY A 555 -13.85 24.82 -45.40
N SER A 556 -13.05 23.74 -45.32
CA SER A 556 -11.74 23.56 -45.98
C SER A 556 -10.61 24.57 -45.69
N VAL A 557 -9.54 24.08 -45.04
CA VAL A 557 -8.11 24.22 -45.40
C VAL A 557 -7.32 23.84 -44.16
N VAL A 558 -6.66 22.66 -44.15
CA VAL A 558 -5.31 22.35 -43.64
C VAL A 558 -5.15 20.82 -43.82
N LYS A 559 -5.00 20.39 -45.07
CA LYS A 559 -4.49 19.08 -45.47
C LYS A 559 -3.31 19.32 -46.41
N GLU A 560 -2.28 20.00 -45.91
CA GLU A 560 -1.03 20.16 -46.67
C GLU A 560 0.09 20.71 -45.75
N LYS A 561 0.57 19.87 -44.82
CA LYS A 561 1.89 20.08 -44.18
C LYS A 561 2.38 18.88 -43.35
N ARG A 562 1.95 17.65 -43.68
CA ARG A 562 2.32 16.43 -42.94
C ARG A 562 3.02 15.36 -43.78
N GLU A 563 3.70 15.79 -44.85
CA GLU A 563 4.33 14.87 -45.80
C GLU A 563 5.78 15.21 -46.18
N LYS A 564 6.49 16.02 -45.37
CA LYS A 564 7.91 16.37 -45.66
C LYS A 564 8.95 16.06 -44.60
N ASP A 565 8.58 15.51 -43.44
CA ASP A 565 9.55 15.21 -42.37
C ASP A 565 9.73 13.70 -42.12
N LYS A 566 9.43 12.86 -43.12
CA LYS A 566 9.53 11.39 -43.01
C LYS A 566 10.66 10.77 -43.84
N GLU A 567 11.57 11.57 -44.40
CA GLU A 567 12.61 11.09 -45.31
C GLU A 567 13.99 11.68 -45.02
N LEU A 568 14.39 11.75 -43.75
CA LEU A 568 15.77 12.07 -43.40
C LEU A 568 16.18 11.58 -42.02
N LEU A 569 16.06 10.28 -41.72
CA LEU A 569 16.88 9.64 -40.68
C LEU A 569 16.91 8.13 -40.85
N THR A 570 17.42 7.67 -41.99
CA THR A 570 17.76 6.26 -42.18
C THR A 570 19.04 6.18 -43.02
N LYS A 571 20.19 6.19 -42.34
CA LYS A 571 21.46 5.51 -42.72
C LYS A 571 22.58 5.91 -41.76
N LYS A 572 23.35 4.89 -41.35
CA LYS A 572 24.69 4.89 -40.67
C LYS A 572 24.64 5.10 -39.14
N ILE A 573 25.14 4.20 -38.28
CA ILE A 573 26.23 3.20 -38.36
C ILE A 573 25.99 2.07 -37.35
N ASP A 574 26.25 0.84 -37.78
CA ASP A 574 26.47 -0.39 -36.98
C ASP A 574 27.94 -0.48 -36.50
N GLU A 575 28.22 -1.39 -35.56
CA GLU A 575 29.51 -1.73 -34.89
C GLU A 575 29.75 -0.94 -33.58
N VAL A 576 29.84 -1.53 -32.39
CA VAL A 576 30.72 -2.62 -31.94
C VAL A 576 30.05 -3.48 -30.85
N LYS A 577 30.19 -4.81 -30.96
CA LYS A 577 30.04 -5.79 -29.87
C LYS A 577 31.43 -6.33 -29.53
N GLU A 578 31.73 -6.50 -28.24
CA GLU A 578 32.43 -7.68 -27.66
C GLU A 578 32.55 -7.51 -26.11
N PRO A 579 32.72 -8.61 -25.35
CA PRO A 579 32.40 -8.70 -23.92
C PRO A 579 33.64 -8.69 -23.02
N LEU A 580 33.49 -8.38 -21.72
CA LEU A 580 34.49 -8.74 -20.72
C LEU A 580 33.87 -9.52 -19.55
N ALA A 581 34.38 -10.74 -19.40
CA ALA A 581 34.22 -11.60 -18.25
C ALA A 581 35.49 -11.56 -17.37
N ALA A 582 35.27 -11.81 -16.08
CA ALA A 582 36.19 -12.30 -15.05
C ALA A 582 37.42 -11.45 -14.66
N THR A 583 37.53 -11.13 -13.37
CA THR A 583 38.54 -11.72 -12.46
C THR A 583 38.15 -11.46 -11.00
N GLN A 584 38.06 -12.55 -10.23
CA GLN A 584 37.98 -12.61 -8.77
C GLN A 584 39.40 -12.51 -8.18
N GLN A 585 39.57 -11.95 -6.97
CA GLN A 585 40.33 -12.58 -5.87
C GLN A 585 40.38 -11.68 -4.62
N THR A 586 39.72 -12.11 -3.54
CA THR A 586 40.26 -12.56 -2.22
C THR A 586 40.78 -11.49 -1.28
N GLN A 587 40.22 -11.47 -0.06
CA GLN A 587 40.99 -11.68 1.17
C GLN A 587 40.06 -12.07 2.33
N GLU A 588 40.50 -13.07 3.10
CA GLU A 588 39.79 -13.77 4.15
C GLU A 588 40.63 -13.72 5.45
N THR A 589 39.96 -13.75 6.62
CA THR A 589 40.46 -14.14 7.97
C THR A 589 41.40 -13.17 8.71
N THR A 590 41.25 -12.84 10.01
CA THR A 590 41.30 -13.67 11.25
C THR A 590 40.90 -12.79 12.46
N LYS A 591 39.96 -13.18 13.36
CA LYS A 591 40.05 -13.93 14.64
C LYS A 591 40.58 -13.20 15.92
N LYS A 592 39.75 -13.32 16.98
CA LYS A 592 40.04 -13.55 18.44
C LYS A 592 40.15 -12.38 19.47
N THR A 593 39.11 -12.32 20.33
CA THR A 593 39.08 -12.60 21.80
C THR A 593 40.21 -12.17 22.74
N LEU A 594 39.86 -11.48 23.85
CA LEU A 594 40.19 -11.74 25.29
C LEU A 594 39.78 -10.49 26.14
N LYS A 595 38.80 -10.56 27.05
CA LYS A 595 38.84 -10.87 28.50
C LYS A 595 39.60 -9.88 29.41
N SER A 596 38.81 -9.13 30.18
CA SER A 596 38.85 -8.83 31.65
C SER A 596 40.17 -8.67 32.39
N GLU A 597 40.28 -7.60 33.19
CA GLU A 597 40.67 -7.69 34.61
C GLU A 597 40.30 -6.42 35.42
N GLU A 598 40.01 -6.65 36.70
CA GLU A 598 39.43 -5.77 37.73
C GLU A 598 40.47 -5.52 38.84
N SER A 599 40.41 -4.39 39.56
CA SER A 599 40.72 -4.28 41.02
C SER A 599 40.52 -2.82 41.49
N LYS A 600 39.52 -2.50 42.32
CA LYS A 600 39.36 -2.61 43.80
C LYS A 600 40.16 -1.59 44.63
N LYS A 601 39.42 -0.75 45.37
CA LYS A 601 39.72 -0.44 46.79
C LYS A 601 38.45 -0.03 47.55
N THR A 602 38.37 -0.53 48.78
CA THR A 602 37.26 -0.56 49.75
C THR A 602 37.75 -0.03 51.09
N THR A 603 36.87 0.62 51.86
CA THR A 603 36.73 0.65 53.35
C THR A 603 35.62 1.69 53.66
N GLU A 604 34.73 1.63 54.66
CA GLU A 604 34.50 0.79 55.85
C GLU A 604 33.04 0.95 56.34
N GLU A 605 32.48 -0.17 56.84
CA GLU A 605 31.56 -0.47 57.99
C GLU A 605 30.68 0.64 58.65
N THR A 606 29.44 0.45 59.14
CA THR A 606 28.86 -0.59 60.06
C THR A 606 27.28 -0.51 60.07
N PRO A 607 26.46 -1.25 60.87
CA PRO A 607 25.34 -2.08 60.36
C PRO A 607 23.91 -1.61 60.75
N ALA A 608 22.90 -1.99 59.94
CA ALA A 608 21.49 -1.90 60.35
C ALA A 608 20.61 -2.95 59.63
N ILE A 609 19.79 -3.66 60.44
CA ILE A 609 18.49 -4.34 60.21
C ILE A 609 18.20 -4.85 58.77
N PRO A 610 17.81 -6.12 58.54
CA PRO A 610 17.69 -6.69 57.19
C PRO A 610 16.57 -6.02 56.38
N LEU A 611 16.95 -4.97 55.64
CA LEU A 611 16.19 -4.42 54.53
C LEU A 611 16.02 -5.53 53.48
N ILE A 612 14.79 -5.74 53.02
CA ILE A 612 14.53 -6.47 51.78
C ILE A 612 15.33 -5.74 50.69
N LYS A 613 16.49 -6.30 50.32
CA LYS A 613 17.38 -5.68 49.33
C LYS A 613 16.61 -5.50 48.05
N ARG A 614 16.40 -4.24 47.63
CA ARG A 614 15.83 -3.92 46.32
C ARG A 614 16.65 -4.68 45.26
N PRO A 615 16.02 -5.44 44.36
CA PRO A 615 16.74 -6.14 43.31
C PRO A 615 17.61 -5.15 42.51
N ARG A 616 18.89 -5.48 42.31
CA ARG A 616 19.74 -4.73 41.36
C ARG A 616 19.14 -4.91 39.97
N THR A 617 18.74 -3.81 39.35
CA THR A 617 18.18 -3.80 38.00
C THR A 617 18.97 -2.80 37.15
N THR A 618 19.29 -3.20 35.92
CA THR A 618 19.92 -2.34 34.91
C THR A 618 18.86 -1.62 34.09
N GLU A 619 19.26 -0.64 33.27
CA GLU A 619 18.30 0.05 32.39
C GLU A 619 17.62 -0.93 31.40
N SER A 620 18.30 -2.00 31.02
CA SER A 620 17.75 -3.08 30.17
C SER A 620 16.68 -3.95 30.86
N ASP A 621 16.57 -3.91 32.19
CA ASP A 621 15.71 -4.84 32.93
C ASP A 621 14.24 -4.48 32.97
N HIS A 622 13.93 -3.21 32.69
CA HIS A 622 12.58 -2.67 32.69
C HIS A 622 12.05 -2.31 31.29
N ARG A 623 12.83 -2.67 30.26
CA ARG A 623 12.49 -2.52 28.84
C ARG A 623 12.71 -3.85 28.10
N LYS A 624 12.12 -4.93 28.61
CA LYS A 624 12.16 -6.24 27.97
C LYS A 624 11.36 -6.20 26.67
N ASP A 625 11.92 -6.83 25.64
CA ASP A 625 11.30 -6.94 24.32
C ASP A 625 10.06 -7.85 24.33
N LEU A 626 9.24 -7.73 23.27
CA LEU A 626 8.01 -8.49 23.10
C LEU A 626 8.22 -10.02 23.09
N ASP A 627 9.43 -10.47 22.77
CA ASP A 627 9.84 -11.88 22.67
C ASP A 627 10.67 -12.34 23.88
N TRP A 628 10.82 -11.53 24.93
CA TRP A 628 11.56 -11.90 26.13
C TRP A 628 11.02 -13.21 26.74
N LYS A 629 11.87 -14.23 26.81
CA LYS A 629 11.49 -15.59 27.24
C LYS A 629 10.84 -15.61 28.64
N GLY A 630 11.21 -14.66 29.51
CA GLY A 630 10.70 -14.56 30.88
C GLY A 630 9.20 -14.32 30.99
N TRP A 631 8.55 -13.75 29.96
CA TRP A 631 7.09 -13.61 29.92
C TRP A 631 6.34 -14.95 30.11
N LYS A 632 7.00 -16.08 29.82
CA LYS A 632 6.39 -17.40 30.00
C LYS A 632 6.43 -17.91 31.43
N SER A 633 7.45 -17.52 32.20
CA SER A 633 7.85 -18.14 33.46
C SER A 633 7.52 -17.32 34.70
N VAL A 634 7.11 -16.05 34.54
CA VAL A 634 6.84 -15.16 35.67
C VAL A 634 5.37 -14.76 35.73
N LYS A 635 4.90 -14.39 36.94
CA LYS A 635 3.55 -13.87 37.14
C LYS A 635 3.53 -12.38 36.74
N ILE A 636 2.60 -12.01 35.86
CA ILE A 636 2.51 -10.65 35.31
C ILE A 636 1.28 -9.91 35.82
N GLY A 637 1.47 -8.64 36.15
CA GLY A 637 0.43 -7.65 36.39
C GLY A 637 0.46 -6.54 35.34
N LEU A 638 -0.71 -6.11 34.92
CA LEU A 638 -0.93 -4.94 34.09
C LEU A 638 -1.38 -3.78 34.98
N GLU A 639 -0.59 -2.71 34.99
CA GLU A 639 -1.00 -1.46 35.61
C GLU A 639 -2.06 -0.74 34.77
N MET A 640 -3.15 -0.36 35.44
CA MET A 640 -4.23 0.46 34.89
C MET A 640 -4.66 1.52 35.89
N GLN A 641 -4.69 2.79 35.49
CA GLN A 641 -5.21 3.86 36.34
C GLN A 641 -6.72 3.69 36.56
N ASN A 642 -7.25 4.17 37.68
CA ASN A 642 -8.69 4.33 37.89
C ASN A 642 -9.25 5.40 36.92
N PRO A 643 -10.36 5.17 36.20
CA PRO A 643 -11.33 4.07 36.31
C PRO A 643 -11.13 2.87 35.37
N TRP A 644 -10.10 2.87 34.53
CA TRP A 644 -9.93 1.91 33.43
C TRP A 644 -9.91 0.45 33.86
N GLY A 645 -9.20 0.12 34.95
CA GLY A 645 -9.17 -1.24 35.47
C GLY A 645 -10.55 -1.76 35.91
N ARG A 646 -11.41 -0.88 36.43
CA ARG A 646 -12.78 -1.26 36.83
C ARG A 646 -13.68 -1.45 35.61
N LYS A 647 -13.64 -0.52 34.66
CA LYS A 647 -14.35 -0.62 33.36
C LYS A 647 -13.98 -1.90 32.60
N LEU A 648 -12.72 -2.34 32.72
CA LEU A 648 -12.30 -3.61 32.12
C LEU A 648 -12.95 -4.81 32.85
N LEU A 649 -12.92 -4.81 34.18
CA LEU A 649 -13.39 -5.94 34.99
C LEU A 649 -14.92 -6.06 35.12
N ASP A 650 -15.68 -5.00 34.85
CA ASP A 650 -17.15 -5.05 34.72
C ASP A 650 -17.64 -5.30 33.30
N GLY A 651 -16.73 -5.41 32.32
CA GLY A 651 -17.05 -5.71 30.94
C GLY A 651 -17.44 -4.50 30.09
N THR A 652 -17.53 -3.30 30.67
CA THR A 652 -17.81 -2.07 29.91
C THR A 652 -16.72 -1.83 28.85
N LYS A 653 -15.46 -2.07 29.20
CA LYS A 653 -14.29 -1.96 28.32
C LYS A 653 -13.86 -3.35 27.85
N ALA A 654 -14.32 -3.73 26.66
CA ALA A 654 -14.00 -4.99 26.01
C ALA A 654 -12.63 -4.99 25.30
N ILE A 655 -12.05 -3.81 25.02
CA ILE A 655 -10.74 -3.65 24.37
C ILE A 655 -9.85 -2.70 25.17
N GLU A 656 -8.69 -3.18 25.58
CA GLU A 656 -7.65 -2.38 26.23
C GLU A 656 -6.70 -1.78 25.19
N THR A 657 -6.56 -0.47 25.15
CA THR A 657 -5.78 0.23 24.11
C THR A 657 -4.41 0.64 24.64
N ARG A 658 -3.35 0.33 23.90
CA ARG A 658 -1.95 0.64 24.25
C ARG A 658 -1.18 1.14 23.04
N ALA A 659 -0.14 1.94 23.27
CA ALA A 659 0.81 2.37 22.23
C ALA A 659 1.86 1.29 21.88
N TYR A 660 1.72 0.08 22.44
CA TYR A 660 2.64 -1.03 22.25
C TYR A 660 1.89 -2.36 22.24
N ASP A 661 2.45 -3.34 21.54
CA ASP A 661 1.84 -4.66 21.38
C ASP A 661 1.82 -5.46 22.70
N LEU A 662 0.91 -6.42 22.81
CA LEU A 662 0.94 -7.39 23.91
C LEU A 662 2.00 -8.45 23.60
N PRO A 663 2.96 -8.74 24.50
CA PRO A 663 3.89 -9.84 24.32
C PRO A 663 3.15 -11.13 23.94
N LYS A 664 3.53 -11.76 22.82
CA LYS A 664 2.76 -12.89 22.23
C LYS A 664 2.56 -14.04 23.21
N SER A 665 3.52 -14.25 24.11
CA SER A 665 3.46 -15.27 25.17
C SER A 665 2.44 -14.99 26.28
N LEU A 666 1.89 -13.78 26.37
CA LEU A 666 0.84 -13.40 27.32
C LEU A 666 -0.58 -13.51 26.73
N ILE A 667 -0.71 -13.72 25.41
CA ILE A 667 -2.00 -13.99 24.77
C ILE A 667 -2.58 -15.29 25.35
N GLY A 668 -3.84 -15.25 25.76
CA GLY A 668 -4.53 -16.38 26.40
C GLY A 668 -4.09 -16.65 27.84
N LYS A 669 -3.13 -15.89 28.40
CA LYS A 669 -2.71 -16.02 29.79
C LYS A 669 -3.47 -15.06 30.71
N LYS A 670 -3.57 -15.48 31.97
CA LYS A 670 -4.15 -14.69 33.05
C LYS A 670 -3.16 -13.62 33.49
N ILE A 671 -3.55 -12.36 33.37
CA ILE A 671 -2.78 -11.18 33.79
C ILE A 671 -3.52 -10.51 34.94
N ASP A 672 -2.81 -10.22 36.03
CA ASP A 672 -3.40 -9.49 37.15
C ASP A 672 -3.65 -8.02 36.79
N ILE A 673 -4.78 -7.45 37.17
CA ILE A 673 -5.06 -6.01 37.00
C ILE A 673 -4.64 -5.29 38.28
N LEU A 674 -3.59 -4.48 38.16
CA LEU A 674 -3.03 -3.65 39.23
C LEU A 674 -3.56 -2.22 39.06
N GLN A 675 -4.55 -1.84 39.85
CA GLN A 675 -5.16 -0.51 39.77
C GLN A 675 -4.31 0.53 40.50
N SER A 676 -3.80 1.52 39.77
CA SER A 676 -3.16 2.72 40.34
C SER A 676 -4.19 3.84 40.54
N LYS A 677 -3.85 4.83 41.38
CA LYS A 677 -4.64 6.07 41.50
C LYS A 677 -4.67 6.80 40.14
N GLY A 678 -5.70 7.62 39.90
CA GLY A 678 -5.77 8.46 38.70
C GLY A 678 -4.55 9.38 38.61
N GLY A 679 -3.98 9.54 37.42
CA GLY A 679 -2.76 10.31 37.17
C GLY A 679 -2.77 10.97 35.79
N LYS A 680 -1.61 11.49 35.35
CA LYS A 680 -1.47 12.07 34.01
C LYS A 680 -1.58 10.98 32.94
N ASP A 681 -2.30 11.29 31.87
CA ASP A 681 -2.51 10.36 30.76
C ASP A 681 -1.18 9.90 30.14
N CYS A 682 -1.15 8.64 29.72
CA CYS A 682 -0.01 8.00 29.06
C CYS A 682 1.29 7.93 29.90
N VAL A 683 1.25 8.28 31.19
CA VAL A 683 2.40 8.20 32.10
C VAL A 683 2.08 7.23 33.23
N SER A 684 2.95 6.24 33.43
CA SER A 684 2.88 5.35 34.58
C SER A 684 3.55 6.05 35.77
N GLY A 685 2.78 6.36 36.82
CA GLY A 685 3.27 7.02 38.04
C GLY A 685 4.02 6.11 39.01
N LEU A 686 4.31 4.86 38.61
CA LEU A 686 4.92 3.84 39.45
C LEU A 686 6.44 3.73 39.26
N SER A 687 7.17 3.41 40.32
CA SER A 687 8.61 3.13 40.24
C SER A 687 8.90 1.86 39.44
N ASN A 688 10.09 1.77 38.82
CA ASN A 688 10.53 0.55 38.11
C ASN A 688 10.66 -0.67 39.04
N VAL A 689 10.94 -0.44 40.32
CA VAL A 689 11.06 -1.45 41.37
C VAL A 689 10.29 -0.92 42.57
N MET A 690 9.32 -1.68 43.06
CA MET A 690 8.59 -1.39 44.29
C MET A 690 8.66 -2.60 45.22
N VAL A 691 8.79 -2.34 46.52
CA VAL A 691 8.94 -3.39 47.55
C VAL A 691 8.04 -3.11 48.75
N GLY A 692 7.48 -4.16 49.34
CA GLY A 692 6.75 -4.08 50.60
C GLY A 692 5.59 -3.08 50.58
N GLU A 693 5.56 -2.17 51.55
CA GLU A 693 4.45 -1.21 51.75
C GLU A 693 4.30 -0.17 50.62
N GLU A 694 5.37 0.10 49.87
CA GLU A 694 5.33 0.98 48.67
C GLU A 694 4.30 0.45 47.66
N ILE A 695 4.22 -0.87 47.51
CA ILE A 695 3.28 -1.52 46.59
C ILE A 695 1.84 -1.29 47.06
N THR A 696 1.56 -1.52 48.35
CA THR A 696 0.19 -1.40 48.89
C THR A 696 -0.35 0.01 48.84
N ASN A 697 0.52 1.01 48.93
CA ASN A 697 0.14 2.42 48.86
C ASN A 697 -0.04 2.90 47.41
N ALA A 698 0.68 2.29 46.46
CA ALA A 698 0.70 2.72 45.06
C ALA A 698 -0.31 2.00 44.16
N VAL A 699 -0.55 0.69 44.38
CA VAL A 699 -1.46 -0.11 43.56
C VAL A 699 -2.34 -1.06 44.37
N GLN A 700 -3.59 -1.19 43.92
CA GLN A 700 -4.55 -2.17 44.42
C GLN A 700 -4.77 -3.27 43.37
N PRO A 701 -4.45 -4.53 43.65
CA PRO A 701 -4.82 -5.63 42.76
C PRO A 701 -6.34 -5.89 42.82
N ILE A 702 -7.08 -5.53 41.77
CA ILE A 702 -8.55 -5.53 41.77
C ILE A 702 -9.17 -6.74 41.06
N GLY A 703 -8.40 -7.44 40.23
CA GLY A 703 -8.87 -8.61 39.50
C GLY A 703 -7.83 -9.12 38.51
N TRP A 704 -8.30 -9.83 37.50
CA TRP A 704 -7.48 -10.41 36.44
C TRP A 704 -8.22 -10.37 35.11
N ALA A 705 -7.47 -10.39 34.02
CA ALA A 705 -7.98 -10.46 32.65
C ALA A 705 -7.19 -11.48 31.81
N ILE A 706 -7.85 -12.02 30.78
CA ILE A 706 -7.25 -12.83 29.73
C ILE A 706 -7.54 -12.14 28.41
N PHE A 707 -6.49 -11.81 27.65
CA PHE A 707 -6.60 -11.20 26.34
C PHE A 707 -6.48 -12.27 25.26
N ALA A 708 -7.48 -12.38 24.36
CA ALA A 708 -7.52 -13.44 23.35
C ALA A 708 -6.66 -13.14 22.12
N ARG A 709 -6.53 -11.86 21.77
CA ARG A 709 -5.77 -11.39 20.61
C ARG A 709 -5.47 -9.90 20.75
N VAL A 710 -4.65 -9.39 19.83
CA VAL A 710 -4.44 -7.97 19.64
C VAL A 710 -5.05 -7.55 18.31
N GLU A 711 -5.90 -6.53 18.34
CA GLU A 711 -6.38 -5.81 17.18
C GLU A 711 -5.55 -4.56 16.99
N VAL A 712 -4.89 -4.44 15.85
CA VAL A 712 -4.04 -3.28 15.55
C VAL A 712 -4.89 -2.23 14.84
N TYR A 713 -5.03 -1.07 15.46
CA TYR A 713 -5.61 0.13 14.85
C TYR A 713 -4.50 0.91 14.15
N ARG A 714 -4.59 1.00 12.83
CA ARG A 714 -3.64 1.71 11.96
C ARG A 714 -4.21 2.98 11.34
N TYR A 715 -5.50 3.23 11.54
CA TYR A 715 -6.17 4.44 11.08
C TYR A 715 -7.35 4.78 11.98
N LYS A 716 -7.63 6.08 12.09
CA LYS A 716 -8.62 6.68 12.99
C LYS A 716 -10.02 6.09 12.84
N GLY A 717 -10.46 5.81 11.60
CA GLY A 717 -11.82 5.32 11.32
C GLY A 717 -12.15 4.01 12.06
N LYS A 718 -11.25 3.02 12.03
CA LYS A 718 -11.48 1.76 12.75
C LYS A 718 -11.43 1.96 14.27
N PHE A 719 -10.55 2.82 14.76
CA PHE A 719 -10.49 3.17 16.18
C PHE A 719 -11.82 3.80 16.63
N ILE A 720 -12.34 4.78 15.90
CA ILE A 720 -13.65 5.40 16.17
C ILE A 720 -14.79 4.37 16.14
N ALA A 721 -14.80 3.47 15.14
CA ALA A 721 -15.84 2.45 15.04
C ALA A 721 -15.91 1.53 16.28
N ASP A 722 -14.77 1.32 16.95
CA ASP A 722 -14.67 0.52 18.17
C ASP A 722 -14.71 1.35 19.47
N GLU A 723 -15.09 2.64 19.41
CA GLU A 723 -15.12 3.55 20.56
C GLU A 723 -15.93 3.00 21.73
N LYS A 724 -17.10 2.41 21.45
CA LYS A 724 -17.93 1.77 22.48
C LYS A 724 -17.25 0.58 23.16
N LYS A 725 -16.33 -0.11 22.48
CA LYS A 725 -15.61 -1.29 22.99
C LYS A 725 -14.40 -0.91 23.83
N HIS A 726 -13.68 0.16 23.47
CA HIS A 726 -12.52 0.61 24.24
C HIS A 726 -12.80 1.77 25.20
N CYS A 727 -13.95 2.44 25.07
CA CYS A 727 -14.41 3.54 25.91
C CYS A 727 -13.43 4.72 25.99
N VAL A 728 -12.65 4.96 24.93
CA VAL A 728 -11.71 6.08 24.85
C VAL A 728 -12.32 7.13 23.95
N GLU A 729 -12.74 8.24 24.55
CA GLU A 729 -13.33 9.36 23.82
C GLU A 729 -12.32 9.99 22.87
N GLN A 730 -12.82 10.49 21.74
CA GLN A 730 -11.98 11.08 20.69
C GLN A 730 -11.12 12.27 21.17
N SER A 731 -11.58 13.02 22.17
CA SER A 731 -10.88 14.16 22.77
C SER A 731 -9.84 13.77 23.84
N SER A 732 -9.76 12.48 24.21
CA SER A 732 -8.84 12.01 25.25
C SER A 732 -7.39 11.94 24.75
N ASN A 733 -6.41 12.16 25.63
CA ASN A 733 -4.99 11.93 25.31
C ASN A 733 -4.68 10.43 25.08
N TYR A 734 -5.58 9.52 25.46
CA TYR A 734 -5.50 8.10 25.09
C TYR A 734 -6.09 7.82 23.71
N GLY A 735 -6.78 8.80 23.12
CA GLY A 735 -7.45 8.72 21.84
C GLY A 735 -6.48 8.74 20.67
N TRP A 736 -7.04 8.63 19.48
CA TRP A 736 -6.26 8.71 18.24
C TRP A 736 -5.66 10.12 18.08
N ASN A 737 -4.34 10.23 18.17
CA ASN A 737 -3.59 11.42 17.73
C ASN A 737 -2.99 11.11 16.34
N ASP A 738 -2.97 12.10 15.47
CA ASP A 738 -2.36 12.08 14.14
C ASP A 738 -0.84 11.77 14.15
N ASP A 739 -0.18 11.94 15.31
CA ASP A 739 1.22 11.51 15.52
C ASP A 739 1.34 10.03 15.97
N THR A 740 0.23 9.42 16.41
CA THR A 740 0.20 8.03 16.89
C THR A 740 0.07 7.08 15.71
N ASN A 741 1.22 6.62 15.19
CA ASN A 741 1.27 5.74 14.02
C ASN A 741 0.47 4.42 14.15
N VAL A 742 0.35 3.88 15.38
CA VAL A 742 -0.34 2.61 15.65
C VAL A 742 -0.88 2.59 17.09
N ILE A 743 -2.11 2.11 17.28
CA ILE A 743 -2.66 1.74 18.60
C ILE A 743 -2.96 0.23 18.60
N TYR A 744 -2.57 -0.45 19.67
CA TYR A 744 -2.79 -1.88 19.88
C TYR A 744 -3.96 -2.09 20.84
N GLY A 745 -5.05 -2.65 20.34
CA GLY A 745 -6.24 -3.02 21.10
C GLY A 745 -6.17 -4.47 21.59
N TRP A 746 -5.86 -4.68 22.86
CA TRP A 746 -5.84 -5.99 23.49
C TRP A 746 -7.28 -6.42 23.81
N VAL A 747 -7.80 -7.40 23.07
CA VAL A 747 -9.20 -7.82 23.17
C VAL A 747 -9.40 -8.71 24.38
N VAL A 748 -10.22 -8.25 25.33
CA VAL A 748 -10.55 -8.98 26.55
C VAL A 748 -11.46 -10.15 26.21
N SER A 749 -11.10 -11.34 26.67
CA SER A 749 -11.88 -12.57 26.47
C SER A 749 -12.58 -13.03 27.74
N LYS A 750 -11.88 -12.95 28.87
CA LYS A 750 -12.41 -13.26 30.20
C LYS A 750 -11.77 -12.32 31.20
N CYS A 751 -12.53 -11.93 32.21
CA CYS A 751 -12.03 -11.18 33.34
C CYS A 751 -12.72 -11.61 34.62
N GLY A 752 -12.15 -11.28 35.78
CA GLY A 752 -12.76 -11.57 37.06
C GLY A 752 -12.19 -10.70 38.17
N ARG A 753 -13.02 -10.35 39.14
CA ARG A 753 -12.63 -9.54 40.31
C ARG A 753 -12.05 -10.43 41.41
N TYR A 754 -11.10 -9.89 42.16
CA TYR A 754 -10.64 -10.56 43.38
C TYR A 754 -11.55 -10.25 44.56
N GLY A 755 -11.72 -11.24 45.46
CA GLY A 755 -12.38 -11.06 46.75
C GLY A 755 -11.50 -10.35 47.80
N LYS A 756 -12.03 -10.14 49.01
CA LYS A 756 -11.40 -9.34 50.08
C LYS A 756 -10.06 -9.87 50.62
N LYS A 757 -9.67 -11.12 50.35
CA LYS A 757 -8.43 -11.74 50.87
C LYS A 757 -7.47 -12.08 49.73
N ARG A 758 -6.30 -11.41 49.69
CA ARG A 758 -5.22 -11.73 48.74
C ARG A 758 -3.85 -11.63 49.42
N LYS A 759 -2.94 -12.55 49.05
CA LYS A 759 -1.51 -12.44 49.40
C LYS A 759 -0.95 -11.15 48.79
N LYS A 760 -0.35 -10.31 49.63
CA LYS A 760 0.31 -9.07 49.19
C LYS A 760 1.55 -9.43 48.35
N ALA A 761 1.77 -8.72 47.25
CA ALA A 761 3.02 -8.85 46.50
C ALA A 761 4.18 -8.31 47.33
N LYS A 762 5.31 -9.01 47.35
CA LYS A 762 6.52 -8.57 48.05
C LYS A 762 7.35 -7.63 47.20
N VAL A 763 7.40 -7.89 45.89
CA VAL A 763 8.14 -7.08 44.91
C VAL A 763 7.32 -6.93 43.62
N LEU A 764 7.30 -5.73 43.07
CA LEU A 764 6.87 -5.46 41.70
C LEU A 764 8.06 -4.94 40.89
N LEU A 765 8.37 -5.63 39.79
CA LEU A 765 9.45 -5.25 38.87
C LEU A 765 8.84 -4.88 37.52
N ARG A 766 9.00 -3.62 37.09
CA ARG A 766 8.59 -3.21 35.75
C ARG A 766 9.42 -4.01 34.75
N ARG A 767 8.76 -4.70 33.81
CA ARG A 767 9.44 -5.45 32.73
C ARG A 767 9.27 -4.77 31.39
N MET A 768 8.12 -4.16 31.13
CA MET A 768 7.89 -3.40 29.91
C MET A 768 6.73 -2.44 30.13
N ARG A 769 6.95 -1.12 29.98
CA ARG A 769 5.87 -0.12 30.06
C ARG A 769 4.99 -0.34 31.29
N SER A 770 3.71 -0.69 31.16
CA SER A 770 2.79 -0.94 32.29
C SER A 770 2.68 -2.42 32.69
N LEU A 771 3.54 -3.30 32.18
CA LEU A 771 3.64 -4.71 32.58
C LEU A 771 4.70 -4.88 33.68
N TYR A 772 4.27 -5.45 34.79
CA TYR A 772 5.06 -5.73 35.98
C TYR A 772 5.16 -7.23 36.24
N GLU A 773 6.33 -7.71 36.59
CA GLU A 773 6.50 -8.99 37.25
C GLU A 773 6.10 -8.88 38.73
N ILE A 774 5.29 -9.83 39.20
CA ILE A 774 4.79 -9.92 40.57
C ILE A 774 5.53 -11.04 41.29
N GLN A 775 6.33 -10.70 42.30
CA GLN A 775 7.00 -11.68 43.17
C GLN A 775 6.29 -11.71 44.52
N SER A 776 5.95 -12.92 44.98
CA SER A 776 5.08 -13.17 46.15
C SER A 776 5.84 -13.56 47.41
#